data_AF-A0A1L7WXM0-F1
#
_entry.id   AF-A0A1L7WXM0-F1
#
_cell.length_a   1.000
_cell.length_b   1.000
_cell.length_c   1.000
_cell.angle_alpha   90.00
_cell.angle_beta   90.00
_cell.angle_gamma   90.00
#
_symmetry.space_group_name_H-M   'P 1'
#
loop_
_entity.id
_entity.type
_entity.pdbx_description
1 polymer ?
#
loop_
_entity_poly.entity_id
_entity_poly.type
_entity_poly.pdbx_seq_one_letter_code
_entity_poly.pdbx_strand_id
1 'polypeptide(L)'
;MAPSLPNFSAARMRSYVFRLPLFTRAMILVIVLLWIASYMVDVKQWGALIPKEIGIRGDDTVYRTNTFPLVHAGFFHMFMNLLALTPLLERFEAEYGTLTTLALFFGPLSTIPALLYTFIERGLLGMNTAVLGARYERFCGNIKGMDADKEDSIWVFTLIAMEAVKTYKSNPYFMLGTTQIPTWITPFVMVLFVSFLIPNTSFLGHVCGLLFGYGWGLGYLKFLAPPDWALRWIEGKLNLLGRLPHYVSVDQKTYGRYGVLPTTNPTLAPAGDGIALGYMASDVLLRRNPLLLKLPPYLSFLCVVIGVAWLLLLPLDDYSRKTYISENALLPGQVHTYFAGSDQNVFRGYKHEINALEEKSNIEVNDKLEEFFKASGLKVARQSYEYKSAGETYKGENIYAILHAPRGDATEAIVLVGAWRNIEGKLNRSGVALVLTLARYFKRWSLWSKDIIFLVTADSKAGPQAWVDAYHDTHQTPAIASLPLKSGALQGAVVIDYPFDHRFESIHIVYDGINGQLPNLDLLNTVVSIASGQMGIGVSLQQMWHHTDNYKDRLKTMLRGMMNQGLGHASGPHSSFIPYHVDAITLQPFGEGWQDEMAMGRVIESTFRSLNNLLEHLHQSFFFYLLMQANRFVSIGTYLPSAMLVAINFTIMAIFLWVKSGAVEEDTTKTASTIESGEKKQLVLVQERDAKALVPEEVLTVRERELFLPLAVVAGSQFLGVLPLYTFNHLPQSMLPSTFILFTLLAPLLPLLLSSTLTTYFSPTSQQHTLIKTFSLLLLGLFLSSLATLNFSLAFLIGLLSSPLTYITPLPHRPIIKGLLAVIMGLVAPTTVVLAGTWYWGLELGEVLKEAAFGWDVWGMNTQVVVWCVWWPAWVVGGILLFGRPREEEEEVEEVKS
;
A
#
# COMPACT_ATOMS: atom_id res chain seq x y z
N MET A 1 -9.09 -14.32 4.26
CA MET A 1 -8.74 -13.38 3.17
C MET A 1 -8.63 -12.00 3.78
N ALA A 2 -7.44 -11.40 3.80
CA ALA A 2 -7.31 -9.97 4.07
C ALA A 2 -7.86 -9.20 2.86
N PRO A 3 -8.67 -8.14 3.04
CA PRO A 3 -9.08 -7.32 1.92
C PRO A 3 -7.83 -6.65 1.32
N SER A 4 -7.54 -6.94 0.06
CA SER A 4 -6.49 -6.26 -0.69
C SER A 4 -6.86 -4.78 -0.81
N LEU A 5 -5.96 -3.89 -0.43
CA LEU A 5 -6.10 -2.47 -0.79
C LEU A 5 -5.95 -2.40 -2.32
N PRO A 6 -6.95 -1.88 -3.07
CA PRO A 6 -6.87 -1.80 -4.51
C PRO A 6 -5.79 -0.78 -4.91
N ASN A 7 -4.85 -1.18 -5.78
CA ASN A 7 -3.93 -0.27 -6.47
C ASN A 7 -4.72 0.90 -7.07
N PHE A 8 -4.37 2.12 -6.66
CA PHE A 8 -5.05 3.35 -7.08
C PHE A 8 -4.74 3.63 -8.56
N SER A 9 -5.59 3.12 -9.45
CA SER A 9 -5.50 3.36 -10.90
C SER A 9 -6.55 4.39 -11.31
N ALA A 10 -6.14 5.46 -11.99
CA ALA A 10 -7.06 6.46 -12.54
C ALA A 10 -8.10 5.82 -13.49
N ALA A 11 -7.72 4.75 -14.21
CA ALA A 11 -8.64 3.98 -15.06
C ALA A 11 -9.67 3.19 -14.23
N ARG A 12 -9.29 2.60 -13.08
CA ARG A 12 -10.23 1.93 -12.18
C ARG A 12 -11.16 2.91 -11.48
N MET A 13 -10.65 4.05 -11.02
CA MET A 13 -11.49 5.11 -10.42
C MET A 13 -12.51 5.62 -11.45
N ARG A 14 -12.07 5.86 -12.68
CA ARG A 14 -12.96 6.22 -13.79
C ARG A 14 -14.03 5.15 -14.00
N SER A 15 -13.64 3.88 -14.12
CA SER A 15 -14.56 2.74 -14.27
C SER A 15 -15.55 2.62 -13.12
N TYR A 16 -15.08 2.81 -11.87
CA TYR A 16 -15.90 2.79 -10.66
C TYR A 16 -16.97 3.88 -10.68
N VAL A 17 -16.58 5.14 -10.95
CA VAL A 17 -17.52 6.27 -11.03
C VAL A 17 -18.56 6.07 -12.14
N PHE A 18 -18.18 5.47 -13.27
CA PHE A 18 -19.12 5.17 -14.36
C PHE A 18 -20.06 4.01 -14.08
N ARG A 19 -19.79 3.15 -13.09
CA ARG A 19 -20.61 2.00 -12.71
C ARG A 19 -21.61 2.29 -11.59
N LEU A 20 -21.59 3.50 -11.01
CA LEU A 20 -22.46 3.84 -9.90
C LEU A 20 -23.96 3.70 -10.27
N PRO A 21 -24.77 3.08 -9.39
CA PRO A 21 -26.22 2.99 -9.54
C PRO A 21 -26.91 4.36 -9.67
N LEU A 22 -28.09 4.37 -10.28
CA LEU A 22 -28.78 5.59 -10.72
C LEU A 22 -29.08 6.58 -9.58
N PHE A 23 -29.64 6.13 -8.46
CA PHE A 23 -30.00 7.02 -7.35
C PHE A 23 -28.75 7.60 -6.67
N THR A 24 -27.74 6.76 -6.45
CA THR A 24 -26.44 7.15 -5.88
C THR A 24 -25.80 8.25 -6.73
N ARG A 25 -25.75 8.05 -8.05
CA ARG A 25 -25.23 9.04 -9.00
C ARG A 25 -26.04 10.33 -8.99
N ALA A 26 -27.37 10.24 -8.94
CA ALA A 26 -28.26 11.40 -8.90
C ALA A 26 -28.05 12.21 -7.62
N MET A 27 -27.91 11.57 -6.46
CA MET A 27 -27.69 12.25 -5.18
C MET A 27 -26.34 12.95 -5.11
N ILE A 28 -25.26 12.33 -5.60
CA ILE A 28 -23.95 12.99 -5.71
C ILE A 28 -24.06 14.26 -6.56
N LEU A 29 -24.73 14.17 -7.71
CA LEU A 29 -24.92 15.31 -8.60
C LEU A 29 -25.77 16.40 -7.94
N VAL A 30 -26.87 16.05 -7.27
CA VAL A 30 -27.74 17.00 -6.56
C VAL A 30 -26.99 17.71 -5.43
N ILE A 31 -26.21 16.99 -4.62
CA ILE A 31 -25.40 17.57 -3.54
C ILE A 31 -24.39 18.59 -4.11
N VAL A 32 -23.70 18.23 -5.19
CA VAL A 32 -22.74 19.12 -5.86
C VAL A 32 -23.44 20.34 -6.47
N LEU A 33 -24.60 20.16 -7.11
CA LEU A 33 -25.36 21.28 -7.68
C LEU A 33 -25.92 22.22 -6.61
N LEU A 34 -26.45 21.70 -5.50
CA LEU A 34 -26.93 22.52 -4.40
C LEU A 34 -25.78 23.28 -3.72
N TRP A 35 -24.60 22.65 -3.61
CA TRP A 35 -23.39 23.32 -3.14
C TRP A 35 -22.97 24.46 -4.09
N ILE A 36 -22.96 24.25 -5.40
CA ILE A 36 -22.67 25.31 -6.39
C ILE A 36 -23.73 26.42 -6.32
N ALA A 37 -25.01 26.05 -6.25
CA ALA A 37 -26.13 27.01 -6.17
C ALA A 37 -26.08 27.86 -4.89
N SER A 38 -25.45 27.36 -3.82
CA SER A 38 -25.27 28.11 -2.58
C SER A 38 -24.40 29.37 -2.72
N TYR A 39 -23.65 29.51 -3.83
CA TYR A 39 -22.93 30.75 -4.17
C TYR A 39 -23.82 31.82 -4.82
N MET A 40 -24.97 31.44 -5.36
CA MET A 40 -25.86 32.33 -6.13
C MET A 40 -27.18 32.64 -5.40
N VAL A 41 -27.66 31.70 -4.57
CA VAL A 41 -28.94 31.78 -3.84
C VAL A 41 -28.71 31.27 -2.41
N ASP A 42 -29.50 31.75 -1.45
CA ASP A 42 -29.44 31.30 -0.06
C ASP A 42 -30.08 29.91 0.14
N VAL A 43 -29.44 28.90 -0.48
CA VAL A 43 -29.82 27.48 -0.39
C VAL A 43 -29.66 26.96 1.05
N LYS A 44 -28.79 27.60 1.85
CA LYS A 44 -28.50 27.23 3.23
C LYS A 44 -29.70 27.53 4.13
N GLN A 45 -30.23 28.75 4.06
CA GLN A 45 -31.44 29.10 4.82
C GLN A 45 -32.66 28.29 4.36
N TRP A 46 -32.76 27.97 3.07
CA TRP A 46 -33.85 27.17 2.54
C TRP A 46 -33.82 25.71 3.03
N GLY A 47 -32.63 25.09 3.09
CA GLY A 47 -32.46 23.68 3.39
C GLY A 47 -32.17 23.32 4.84
N ALA A 48 -31.85 24.29 5.72
CA ALA A 48 -31.47 24.03 7.10
C ALA A 48 -32.59 23.38 7.92
N LEU A 49 -32.23 22.40 8.76
CA LEU A 49 -33.16 21.86 9.76
C LEU A 49 -33.19 22.77 10.99
N ILE A 50 -34.24 23.59 11.12
CA ILE A 50 -34.41 24.57 12.21
C ILE A 50 -35.56 24.11 13.13
N PRO A 51 -35.31 23.68 14.38
CA PRO A 51 -36.32 23.08 15.24
C PRO A 51 -37.56 23.95 15.54
N LYS A 52 -37.39 25.27 15.70
CA LYS A 52 -38.51 26.21 15.95
C LYS A 52 -39.38 26.43 14.71
N GLU A 53 -38.83 26.27 13.51
CA GLU A 53 -39.55 26.47 12.24
C GLU A 53 -40.28 25.20 11.77
N ILE A 54 -40.09 24.06 12.45
CA ILE A 54 -40.76 22.80 12.13
C ILE A 54 -42.06 22.71 12.95
N GLY A 55 -43.21 22.84 12.29
CA GLY A 55 -44.54 22.82 12.93
C GLY A 55 -45.55 21.95 12.17
N ILE A 56 -46.47 21.30 12.91
CA ILE A 56 -47.58 20.50 12.35
C ILE A 56 -48.84 21.38 12.11
N ARG A 57 -48.87 22.59 12.69
CA ARG A 57 -49.95 23.58 12.51
C ARG A 57 -49.43 24.79 11.74
N GLY A 58 -49.44 24.71 10.41
CA GLY A 58 -49.55 25.88 9.55
C GLY A 58 -48.30 26.37 8.78
N ASP A 59 -47.10 25.81 8.98
CA ASP A 59 -45.91 26.26 8.26
C ASP A 59 -45.46 25.24 7.19
N ASP A 60 -45.28 25.71 5.95
CA ASP A 60 -44.89 24.95 4.74
C ASP A 60 -43.45 24.41 4.76
N THR A 61 -42.84 24.20 5.94
CA THR A 61 -41.39 23.96 6.12
C THR A 61 -41.02 22.50 6.41
N VAL A 62 -41.98 21.58 6.43
CA VAL A 62 -41.74 20.14 6.72
C VAL A 62 -40.78 19.49 5.72
N TYR A 63 -40.69 20.01 4.49
CA TYR A 63 -39.71 19.54 3.49
C TYR A 63 -38.26 19.59 3.98
N ARG A 64 -37.95 20.47 4.95
CA ARG A 64 -36.62 20.62 5.55
C ARG A 64 -36.12 19.38 6.27
N THR A 65 -37.02 18.48 6.66
CA THR A 65 -36.67 17.15 7.20
C THR A 65 -36.07 16.19 6.17
N ASN A 66 -36.17 16.51 4.88
CA ASN A 66 -35.58 15.72 3.78
C ASN A 66 -34.51 16.49 3.00
N THR A 67 -34.50 17.83 3.04
CA THR A 67 -33.52 18.64 2.29
C THR A 67 -32.24 18.95 3.08
N PHE A 68 -32.29 18.96 4.41
CA PHE A 68 -31.11 19.25 5.24
C PHE A 68 -29.89 18.33 5.04
N PRO A 69 -30.02 17.01 4.72
CA PRO A 69 -28.85 16.17 4.47
C PRO A 69 -28.17 16.45 3.12
N LEU A 70 -28.87 17.15 2.22
CA LEU A 70 -28.38 17.46 0.87
C LEU A 70 -27.62 18.79 0.82
N VAL A 71 -27.89 19.70 1.76
CA VAL A 71 -27.32 21.04 1.76
C VAL A 71 -26.08 21.10 2.65
N HIS A 72 -24.97 21.50 2.02
CA HIS A 72 -23.67 21.64 2.64
C HIS A 72 -23.21 23.08 2.49
N ALA A 73 -22.58 23.64 3.51
CA ALA A 73 -22.21 25.05 3.52
C ALA A 73 -20.69 25.30 3.37
N GLY A 74 -19.88 24.23 3.24
CA GLY A 74 -18.45 24.27 2.91
C GLY A 74 -18.00 23.11 2.01
N PHE A 75 -17.00 23.37 1.15
CA PHE A 75 -16.45 22.40 0.18
C PHE A 75 -15.89 21.15 0.86
N PHE A 76 -15.08 21.33 1.91
CA PHE A 76 -14.37 20.22 2.57
C PHE A 76 -15.34 19.22 3.21
N HIS A 77 -16.37 19.70 3.89
CA HIS A 77 -17.40 18.85 4.47
C HIS A 77 -18.24 18.14 3.41
N MET A 78 -18.68 18.86 2.36
CA MET A 78 -19.36 18.24 1.22
C MET A 78 -18.49 17.14 0.60
N PHE A 79 -17.20 17.38 0.42
CA PHE A 79 -16.26 16.42 -0.16
C PHE A 79 -16.08 15.17 0.72
N MET A 80 -15.84 15.36 2.02
CA MET A 80 -15.69 14.25 2.97
C MET A 80 -16.98 13.46 3.15
N ASN A 81 -18.13 14.14 3.16
CA ASN A 81 -19.43 13.50 3.23
C ASN A 81 -19.71 12.68 1.95
N LEU A 82 -19.44 13.23 0.76
CA LEU A 82 -19.56 12.47 -0.50
C LEU A 82 -18.62 11.26 -0.52
N LEU A 83 -17.39 11.39 -0.02
CA LEU A 83 -16.44 10.29 0.05
C LEU A 83 -16.92 9.16 0.97
N ALA A 84 -17.52 9.51 2.13
CA ALA A 84 -18.07 8.53 3.07
C ALA A 84 -19.42 7.95 2.61
N LEU A 85 -20.29 8.77 2.03
CA LEU A 85 -21.66 8.42 1.64
C LEU A 85 -21.71 7.56 0.39
N THR A 86 -20.89 7.86 -0.63
CA THR A 86 -20.95 7.19 -1.94
C THR A 86 -20.88 5.66 -1.86
N PRO A 87 -19.88 5.02 -1.20
CA PRO A 87 -19.80 3.57 -1.15
C PRO A 87 -20.93 2.92 -0.32
N LEU A 88 -21.43 3.62 0.70
CA LEU A 88 -22.53 3.13 1.53
C LEU A 88 -23.86 3.19 0.80
N LEU A 89 -24.10 4.27 0.06
CA LEU A 89 -25.33 4.50 -0.69
C LEU A 89 -25.40 3.60 -1.91
N GLU A 90 -24.28 3.41 -2.63
CA GLU A 90 -24.15 2.43 -3.72
C GLU A 90 -24.57 1.04 -3.25
N ARG A 91 -23.99 0.59 -2.13
CA ARG A 91 -24.26 -0.75 -1.58
C ARG A 91 -25.70 -0.90 -1.13
N PHE A 92 -26.27 0.14 -0.51
CA PHE A 92 -27.68 0.13 -0.12
C PHE A 92 -28.60 0.05 -1.35
N GLU A 93 -28.34 0.82 -2.40
CA GLU A 93 -29.12 0.81 -3.63
C GLU A 93 -29.04 -0.53 -4.36
N ALA A 94 -27.86 -1.14 -4.40
CA ALA A 94 -27.67 -2.48 -4.99
C ALA A 94 -28.41 -3.59 -4.21
N GLU A 95 -28.59 -3.40 -2.91
CA GLU A 95 -29.23 -4.40 -2.03
C GLU A 95 -30.76 -4.28 -1.98
N TYR A 96 -31.30 -3.07 -2.03
CA TYR A 96 -32.74 -2.80 -1.86
C TYR A 96 -33.45 -2.35 -3.15
N GLY A 97 -32.70 -1.98 -4.19
CA GLY A 97 -33.22 -1.46 -5.47
C GLY A 97 -33.42 0.06 -5.48
N THR A 98 -33.42 0.65 -6.68
CA THR A 98 -33.43 2.11 -6.88
C THR A 98 -34.71 2.77 -6.36
N LEU A 99 -35.90 2.24 -6.66
CA LEU A 99 -37.18 2.82 -6.19
C LEU A 99 -37.36 2.71 -4.67
N THR A 100 -36.96 1.58 -4.08
CA THR A 100 -37.00 1.38 -2.63
C THR A 100 -36.09 2.39 -1.94
N THR A 101 -34.88 2.57 -2.47
CA THR A 101 -33.90 3.53 -1.94
C THR A 101 -34.44 4.96 -2.02
N LEU A 102 -35.02 5.36 -3.15
CA LEU A 102 -35.65 6.67 -3.32
C LEU A 102 -36.76 6.91 -2.29
N ALA A 103 -37.69 5.96 -2.14
CA ALA A 103 -38.82 6.08 -1.22
C ALA A 103 -38.37 6.14 0.26
N LEU A 104 -37.30 5.42 0.60
CA LEU A 104 -36.77 5.37 1.96
C LEU A 104 -35.98 6.64 2.32
N PHE A 105 -35.12 7.13 1.42
CA PHE A 105 -34.27 8.31 1.66
C PHE A 105 -35.05 9.64 1.61
N PHE A 106 -36.07 9.77 0.76
CA PHE A 106 -36.97 10.93 0.76
C PHE A 106 -38.22 10.73 1.64
N GLY A 107 -38.15 9.76 2.56
CA GLY A 107 -39.21 9.45 3.51
C GLY A 107 -38.62 9.07 4.86
N PRO A 108 -38.84 7.84 5.35
CA PRO A 108 -38.55 7.47 6.74
C PRO A 108 -37.08 7.57 7.16
N LEU A 109 -36.10 7.30 6.27
CA LEU A 109 -34.67 7.31 6.64
C LEU A 109 -34.11 8.70 6.91
N SER A 110 -34.75 9.75 6.39
CA SER A 110 -34.36 11.16 6.67
C SER A 110 -35.34 11.81 7.63
N THR A 111 -36.64 11.63 7.40
CA THR A 111 -37.70 12.34 8.12
C THR A 111 -37.77 11.92 9.58
N ILE A 112 -37.68 10.62 9.90
CA ILE A 112 -37.84 10.14 11.28
C ILE A 112 -36.65 10.56 12.16
N PRO A 113 -35.38 10.36 11.74
CA PRO A 113 -34.23 10.88 12.50
C PRO A 113 -34.27 12.41 12.68
N ALA A 114 -34.71 13.15 11.65
CA ALA A 114 -34.85 14.61 11.74
C ALA A 114 -35.95 15.04 12.72
N LEU A 115 -37.09 14.35 12.74
CA LEU A 115 -38.15 14.60 13.72
C LEU A 115 -37.71 14.22 15.13
N LEU A 116 -36.94 13.14 15.29
CA LEU A 116 -36.36 12.75 16.58
C LEU A 116 -35.38 13.81 17.10
N TYR A 117 -34.49 14.31 16.25
CA TYR A 117 -33.59 15.43 16.58
C TYR A 117 -34.40 16.67 17.00
N THR A 118 -35.38 17.07 16.18
CA THR A 118 -36.24 18.23 16.43
C THR A 118 -36.99 18.10 17.76
N PHE A 119 -37.53 16.91 18.06
CA PHE A 119 -38.24 16.64 19.30
C PHE A 119 -37.33 16.74 20.53
N ILE A 120 -36.11 16.21 20.46
CA ILE A 120 -35.16 16.27 21.59
C ILE A 120 -34.66 17.71 21.78
N GLU A 121 -34.23 18.37 20.71
CA GLU A 121 -33.64 19.71 20.76
C GLU A 121 -34.67 20.76 21.22
N ARG A 122 -35.86 20.78 20.62
CA ARG A 122 -36.92 21.73 20.99
C ARG A 122 -37.74 21.27 22.18
N GLY A 123 -38.13 20.01 22.22
CA GLY A 123 -39.10 19.48 23.19
C GLY A 123 -38.50 19.15 24.55
N LEU A 124 -37.28 18.61 24.60
CA LEU A 124 -36.62 18.24 25.86
C LEU A 124 -35.61 19.29 26.34
N LEU A 125 -34.82 19.87 25.42
CA LEU A 125 -33.74 20.79 25.76
C LEU A 125 -34.13 22.27 25.66
N GLY A 126 -35.26 22.60 25.02
CA GLY A 126 -35.71 23.99 24.83
C GLY A 126 -34.78 24.83 23.93
N MET A 127 -33.91 24.17 23.15
CA MET A 127 -32.91 24.78 22.29
C MET A 127 -33.40 24.88 20.84
N ASN A 128 -32.68 25.63 20.01
CA ASN A 128 -32.97 25.78 18.57
C ASN A 128 -31.68 25.88 17.77
N THR A 129 -30.82 24.89 17.95
CA THR A 129 -29.63 24.72 17.14
C THR A 129 -30.05 24.20 15.77
N ALA A 130 -29.76 24.98 14.73
CA ALA A 130 -29.95 24.57 13.36
C ALA A 130 -28.87 23.56 12.95
N VAL A 131 -29.25 22.65 12.06
CA VAL A 131 -28.34 21.62 11.56
C VAL A 131 -28.22 21.72 10.05
N LEU A 132 -26.97 21.77 9.58
CA LEU A 132 -26.56 22.00 8.18
C LEU A 132 -25.27 21.22 7.88
N GLY A 133 -24.91 21.05 6.61
CA GLY A 133 -23.64 20.44 6.21
C GLY A 133 -22.43 21.39 6.23
N ALA A 134 -22.08 21.96 7.39
CA ALA A 134 -20.82 22.64 7.75
C ALA A 134 -20.48 24.04 7.19
N ARG A 135 -19.73 24.82 7.97
CA ARG A 135 -19.50 26.28 7.87
C ARG A 135 -18.35 26.70 6.93
N TYR A 136 -18.36 27.96 6.48
CA TYR A 136 -17.13 28.69 6.09
C TYR A 136 -17.13 30.09 6.71
N GLU A 137 -16.11 30.34 7.54
CA GLU A 137 -15.91 31.57 8.29
C GLU A 137 -15.20 32.59 7.42
N ARG A 138 -15.94 33.26 6.53
CA ARG A 138 -15.57 34.63 6.12
C ARG A 138 -16.65 35.54 5.55
N PHE A 139 -17.90 35.11 5.34
CA PHE A 139 -18.85 36.00 4.65
C PHE A 139 -20.35 35.86 4.96
N CYS A 140 -20.78 35.17 6.03
CA CYS A 140 -22.20 35.10 6.38
C CYS A 140 -22.51 35.94 7.62
N GLY A 141 -23.05 37.14 7.40
CA GLY A 141 -23.68 37.93 8.45
C GLY A 141 -25.02 37.33 8.88
N ASN A 142 -25.28 37.37 10.19
CA ASN A 142 -26.55 37.22 10.90
C ASN A 142 -27.76 36.74 10.08
N ILE A 143 -27.98 35.42 10.08
CA ILE A 143 -29.34 34.87 9.96
C ILE A 143 -30.09 35.24 11.25
N LYS A 144 -31.23 35.92 11.13
CA LYS A 144 -31.97 36.48 12.28
C LYS A 144 -32.72 35.39 13.07
N GLY A 145 -32.73 35.52 14.40
CA GLY A 145 -33.69 34.84 15.29
C GLY A 145 -33.39 33.38 15.62
N MET A 146 -32.15 32.94 15.38
CA MET A 146 -31.72 31.55 15.51
C MET A 146 -30.56 31.40 16.50
N ASP A 147 -30.33 30.19 17.01
CA ASP A 147 -29.63 30.02 18.29
C ASP A 147 -28.19 29.44 18.15
N ALA A 148 -27.89 28.61 17.14
CA ALA A 148 -26.53 28.22 16.68
C ALA A 148 -26.56 27.31 15.40
N ASP A 149 -25.44 27.15 14.66
CA ASP A 149 -25.33 26.25 13.49
C ASP A 149 -24.35 25.07 13.74
N LYS A 150 -24.82 23.82 13.62
CA LYS A 150 -24.00 22.60 13.77
C LYS A 150 -23.97 21.70 12.55
N GLU A 151 -22.87 20.94 12.44
CA GLU A 151 -22.44 20.20 11.26
C GLU A 151 -22.83 18.71 11.35
N ASP A 152 -23.65 18.21 10.41
CA ASP A 152 -24.23 16.86 10.47
C ASP A 152 -24.03 16.04 9.19
N SER A 153 -24.24 14.73 9.31
CA SER A 153 -24.10 13.72 8.26
C SER A 153 -25.04 12.54 8.52
N ILE A 154 -26.34 12.81 8.76
CA ILE A 154 -27.29 11.81 9.24
C ILE A 154 -27.39 10.56 8.37
N TRP A 155 -27.28 10.70 7.03
CA TRP A 155 -27.29 9.58 6.09
C TRP A 155 -26.09 8.65 6.28
N VAL A 156 -24.90 9.22 6.51
CA VAL A 156 -23.67 8.46 6.73
C VAL A 156 -23.81 7.61 8.00
N PHE A 157 -24.20 8.23 9.12
CA PHE A 157 -24.33 7.50 10.39
C PHE A 157 -25.49 6.49 10.39
N THR A 158 -26.59 6.81 9.71
CA THR A 158 -27.71 5.87 9.52
C THR A 158 -27.26 4.63 8.76
N LEU A 159 -26.55 4.79 7.64
CA LEU A 159 -26.06 3.69 6.82
C LEU A 159 -24.93 2.90 7.50
N ILE A 160 -24.00 3.56 8.18
CA ILE A 160 -22.92 2.90 8.93
C ILE A 160 -23.50 2.06 10.07
N ALA A 161 -24.52 2.54 10.80
CA ALA A 161 -25.18 1.76 11.83
C ALA A 161 -25.86 0.50 11.27
N MET A 162 -26.54 0.61 10.12
CA MET A 162 -27.12 -0.56 9.44
C MET A 162 -26.05 -1.58 9.05
N GLU A 163 -24.92 -1.10 8.52
CA GLU A 163 -23.81 -1.96 8.08
C GLU A 163 -23.06 -2.58 9.26
N ALA A 164 -22.93 -1.88 10.38
CA ALA A 164 -22.33 -2.41 11.60
C ALA A 164 -23.15 -3.56 12.21
N VAL A 165 -24.49 -3.50 12.15
CA VAL A 165 -25.34 -4.62 12.57
C VAL A 165 -25.18 -5.83 11.64
N LYS A 166 -25.04 -5.61 10.33
CA LYS A 166 -24.76 -6.69 9.37
C LYS A 166 -23.38 -7.30 9.63
N THR A 167 -22.38 -6.46 9.85
CA THR A 167 -21.01 -6.88 10.15
C THR A 167 -20.94 -7.62 11.47
N TYR A 168 -21.70 -7.21 12.49
CA TYR A 168 -21.79 -7.94 13.76
C TYR A 168 -22.37 -9.36 13.58
N LYS A 169 -23.31 -9.55 12.64
CA LYS A 169 -23.87 -10.87 12.34
C LYS A 169 -22.85 -11.82 11.68
N SER A 170 -21.88 -11.29 10.92
CA SER A 170 -20.85 -12.09 10.26
C SER A 170 -19.53 -12.17 11.05
N ASN A 171 -19.16 -11.09 11.72
CA ASN A 171 -17.97 -10.89 12.54
C ASN A 171 -18.34 -10.15 13.83
N PRO A 172 -18.79 -10.86 14.87
CA PRO A 172 -19.35 -10.23 16.07
C PRO A 172 -18.33 -9.43 16.88
N TYR A 173 -17.04 -9.73 16.78
CA TYR A 173 -15.98 -9.06 17.53
C TYR A 173 -14.80 -8.68 16.63
N PHE A 174 -14.19 -7.53 16.87
CA PHE A 174 -12.85 -7.21 16.38
C PHE A 174 -11.85 -7.34 17.54
N MET A 175 -10.68 -7.92 17.25
CA MET A 175 -9.63 -8.17 18.24
C MET A 175 -8.72 -6.94 18.36
N LEU A 176 -8.63 -6.36 19.56
CA LEU A 176 -7.68 -5.30 19.86
C LEU A 176 -6.70 -5.84 20.92
N GLY A 177 -5.60 -6.43 20.46
CA GLY A 177 -4.73 -7.24 21.31
C GLY A 177 -5.45 -8.52 21.75
N THR A 178 -5.73 -8.65 23.04
CA THR A 178 -6.46 -9.81 23.63
C THR A 178 -7.94 -9.53 23.91
N THR A 179 -8.41 -8.29 23.74
CA THR A 179 -9.80 -7.93 24.07
C THR A 179 -10.71 -8.03 22.85
N GLN A 180 -11.89 -8.61 23.07
CA GLN A 180 -12.94 -8.73 22.07
C GLN A 180 -13.89 -7.55 22.20
N ILE A 181 -13.86 -6.63 21.22
CA ILE A 181 -14.79 -5.50 21.20
C ILE A 181 -15.91 -5.82 20.20
N PRO A 182 -17.19 -5.77 20.61
CA PRO A 182 -18.30 -6.02 19.72
C PRO A 182 -18.31 -5.06 18.53
N THR A 183 -18.36 -5.60 17.31
CA THR A 183 -18.25 -4.81 16.07
C THR A 183 -19.41 -3.83 15.89
N TRP A 184 -20.58 -4.11 16.49
CA TRP A 184 -21.73 -3.19 16.47
C TRP A 184 -21.49 -1.88 17.25
N ILE A 185 -20.46 -1.81 18.11
CA ILE A 185 -20.11 -0.59 18.87
C ILE A 185 -19.30 0.40 18.02
N THR A 186 -18.72 -0.05 16.90
CA THR A 186 -17.85 0.76 16.04
C THR A 186 -18.45 2.11 15.59
N PRO A 187 -19.76 2.23 15.24
CA PRO A 187 -20.34 3.51 14.87
C PRO A 187 -20.48 4.49 16.04
N PHE A 188 -20.67 4.01 17.27
CA PHE A 188 -20.70 4.86 18.46
C PHE A 188 -19.32 5.46 18.76
N VAL A 189 -18.28 4.65 18.64
CA VAL A 189 -16.88 5.12 18.76
C VAL A 189 -16.59 6.16 17.68
N MET A 190 -17.07 5.94 16.45
CA MET A 190 -16.92 6.89 15.36
C MET A 190 -17.64 8.21 15.63
N VAL A 191 -18.87 8.20 16.18
CA VAL A 191 -19.58 9.43 16.58
C VAL A 191 -18.83 10.18 17.67
N LEU A 192 -18.33 9.49 18.69
CA LEU A 192 -17.52 10.11 19.75
C LEU A 192 -16.24 10.72 19.19
N PHE A 193 -15.56 10.01 18.29
CA PHE A 193 -14.34 10.48 17.65
C PHE A 193 -14.59 11.69 16.75
N VAL A 194 -15.62 11.65 15.90
CA VAL A 194 -16.00 12.77 15.01
C VAL A 194 -16.43 13.99 15.84
N SER A 195 -17.17 13.78 16.92
CA SER A 195 -17.64 14.87 17.79
C SER A 195 -16.52 15.53 18.61
N PHE A 196 -15.43 14.81 18.85
CA PHE A 196 -14.25 15.34 19.54
C PHE A 196 -13.24 15.98 18.59
N LEU A 197 -13.09 15.43 17.37
CA LEU A 197 -12.04 15.81 16.44
C LEU A 197 -12.47 16.89 15.43
N ILE A 198 -13.76 16.94 15.09
CA ILE A 198 -14.31 17.93 14.15
C ILE A 198 -15.14 18.96 14.94
N PRO A 199 -14.65 20.21 15.09
CA PRO A 199 -15.37 21.24 15.83
C PRO A 199 -16.72 21.54 15.17
N ASN A 200 -17.71 21.93 15.97
CA ASN A 200 -19.07 22.31 15.55
C ASN A 200 -19.98 21.19 15.00
N THR A 201 -19.62 19.90 15.15
CA THR A 201 -20.51 18.81 14.72
C THR A 201 -21.73 18.60 15.63
N SER A 202 -22.84 18.14 15.06
CA SER A 202 -24.07 17.82 15.79
C SER A 202 -24.02 16.40 16.37
N PHE A 203 -23.42 16.26 17.56
CA PHE A 203 -23.43 14.98 18.29
C PHE A 203 -24.85 14.39 18.42
N LEU A 204 -25.84 15.24 18.74
CA LEU A 204 -27.24 14.80 18.87
C LEU A 204 -27.83 14.34 17.53
N GLY A 205 -27.52 15.03 16.42
CA GLY A 205 -27.95 14.63 15.08
C GLY A 205 -27.36 13.27 14.66
N HIS A 206 -26.05 13.08 14.89
CA HIS A 206 -25.38 11.81 14.61
C HIS A 206 -25.94 10.66 15.44
N VAL A 207 -26.22 10.87 16.73
CA VAL A 207 -26.85 9.87 17.60
C VAL A 207 -28.26 9.52 17.12
N CYS A 208 -29.06 10.51 16.68
CA CYS A 208 -30.39 10.25 16.12
C CYS A 208 -30.32 9.37 14.85
N GLY A 209 -29.35 9.64 13.96
CA GLY A 209 -29.07 8.79 12.80
C GLY A 209 -28.65 7.37 13.18
N LEU A 210 -27.75 7.23 14.16
CA LEU A 210 -27.32 5.92 14.67
C LEU A 210 -28.48 5.10 15.22
N LEU A 211 -29.29 5.68 16.12
CA LEU A 211 -30.40 4.99 16.77
C LEU A 211 -31.38 4.43 15.74
N PHE A 212 -31.71 5.23 14.73
CA PHE A 212 -32.60 4.81 13.66
C PHE A 212 -31.97 3.74 12.76
N GLY A 213 -30.69 3.90 12.40
CA GLY A 213 -29.94 2.90 11.63
C GLY A 213 -29.81 1.55 12.33
N TYR A 214 -29.62 1.52 13.65
CA TYR A 214 -29.64 0.28 14.44
C TYR A 214 -31.03 -0.37 14.44
N GLY A 215 -32.09 0.42 14.63
CA GLY A 215 -33.47 -0.09 14.57
C GLY A 215 -33.79 -0.74 13.21
N TRP A 216 -33.26 -0.19 12.12
CA TRP A 216 -33.37 -0.78 10.80
C TRP A 216 -32.52 -2.05 10.65
N GLY A 217 -31.24 -2.01 11.03
CA GLY A 217 -30.31 -3.15 10.92
C GLY A 217 -30.74 -4.38 11.73
N LEU A 218 -31.36 -4.15 12.90
CA LEU A 218 -31.95 -5.19 13.76
C LEU A 218 -33.26 -5.75 13.18
N GLY A 219 -33.90 -5.03 12.27
CA GLY A 219 -35.10 -5.47 11.56
C GLY A 219 -36.42 -4.93 12.11
N TYR A 220 -36.40 -4.13 13.18
CA TYR A 220 -37.60 -3.56 13.80
C TYR A 220 -38.33 -2.53 12.92
N LEU A 221 -37.60 -1.88 12.01
CA LEU A 221 -38.13 -0.82 11.16
C LEU A 221 -38.44 -1.29 9.72
N LYS A 222 -38.36 -2.60 9.43
CA LYS A 222 -38.58 -3.15 8.08
C LYS A 222 -39.99 -2.91 7.52
N PHE A 223 -40.98 -2.69 8.40
CA PHE A 223 -42.35 -2.37 7.98
C PHE A 223 -42.48 -1.02 7.27
N LEU A 224 -41.47 -0.15 7.38
CA LEU A 224 -41.41 1.14 6.68
C LEU A 224 -40.99 1.00 5.20
N ALA A 225 -40.51 -0.17 4.79
CA ALA A 225 -40.19 -0.41 3.38
C ALA A 225 -41.48 -0.48 2.54
N PRO A 226 -41.53 0.18 1.37
CA PRO A 226 -42.68 0.06 0.47
C PRO A 226 -42.87 -1.40 0.02
N PRO A 227 -44.12 -1.86 -0.17
CA PRO A 227 -44.38 -3.25 -0.50
C PRO A 227 -43.92 -3.58 -1.92
N ASP A 228 -43.20 -4.71 -2.07
CA ASP A 228 -42.59 -5.16 -3.34
C ASP A 228 -43.59 -5.23 -4.51
N TRP A 229 -44.85 -5.58 -4.26
CA TRP A 229 -45.89 -5.65 -5.30
C TRP A 229 -46.19 -4.28 -5.92
N ALA A 230 -46.18 -3.22 -5.11
CA ALA A 230 -46.44 -1.86 -5.58
C ALA A 230 -45.25 -1.33 -6.39
N LEU A 231 -44.03 -1.64 -5.95
CA LEU A 231 -42.80 -1.28 -6.66
C LEU A 231 -42.74 -1.96 -8.03
N ARG A 232 -43.00 -3.27 -8.10
CA ARG A 232 -43.07 -4.03 -9.37
C ARG A 232 -44.13 -3.49 -10.33
N TRP A 233 -45.28 -3.08 -9.79
CA TRP A 233 -46.33 -2.45 -10.59
C TRP A 233 -45.86 -1.12 -11.21
N ILE A 234 -45.15 -0.28 -10.45
CA ILE A 234 -44.56 0.97 -10.95
C ILE A 234 -43.46 0.69 -11.99
N GLU A 235 -42.55 -0.24 -11.71
CA GLU A 235 -41.47 -0.63 -12.64
C GLU A 235 -41.99 -1.13 -13.97
N GLY A 236 -42.98 -2.03 -13.93
CA GLY A 236 -43.60 -2.62 -15.10
C GLY A 236 -44.41 -1.60 -15.91
N LYS A 237 -45.14 -0.70 -15.25
CA LYS A 237 -45.95 0.33 -15.92
C LYS A 237 -45.11 1.41 -16.60
N LEU A 238 -43.97 1.77 -16.02
CA LEU A 238 -43.09 2.82 -16.54
C LEU A 238 -41.94 2.29 -17.42
N ASN A 239 -41.74 0.96 -17.48
CA ASN A 239 -40.63 0.28 -18.15
C ASN A 239 -39.27 0.88 -17.76
N LEU A 240 -39.03 1.04 -16.45
CA LEU A 240 -37.85 1.77 -15.93
C LEU A 240 -36.53 1.08 -16.29
N LEU A 241 -36.50 -0.26 -16.25
CA LEU A 241 -35.31 -1.05 -16.58
C LEU A 241 -34.85 -0.88 -18.05
N GLY A 242 -35.80 -0.66 -18.97
CA GLY A 242 -35.50 -0.42 -20.38
C GLY A 242 -35.21 1.05 -20.73
N ARG A 243 -35.60 2.00 -19.86
CA ARG A 243 -35.50 3.45 -20.14
C ARG A 243 -34.39 4.16 -19.37
N LEU A 244 -34.05 3.68 -18.18
CA LEU A 244 -33.08 4.33 -17.31
C LEU A 244 -31.81 3.47 -17.21
N PRO A 245 -30.67 3.92 -17.76
CA PRO A 245 -29.42 3.19 -17.62
C PRO A 245 -28.96 3.20 -16.15
N HIS A 246 -28.36 2.11 -15.68
CA HIS A 246 -27.88 1.93 -14.29
C HIS A 246 -28.99 1.90 -13.21
N TYR A 247 -30.24 1.69 -13.63
CA TYR A 247 -31.37 1.44 -12.73
C TYR A 247 -31.30 0.01 -12.15
N VAL A 248 -31.43 -0.13 -10.83
CA VAL A 248 -31.45 -1.44 -10.14
C VAL A 248 -32.90 -1.83 -9.86
N SER A 249 -33.39 -2.89 -10.53
CA SER A 249 -34.78 -3.34 -10.34
C SER A 249 -35.01 -4.12 -9.06
N VAL A 250 -36.27 -4.19 -8.65
CA VAL A 250 -36.72 -4.98 -7.49
C VAL A 250 -36.37 -6.46 -7.64
N ASP A 251 -36.28 -6.99 -8.86
CA ASP A 251 -35.95 -8.40 -9.13
C ASP A 251 -34.44 -8.67 -9.26
N GLN A 252 -33.62 -7.62 -9.39
CA GLN A 252 -32.16 -7.70 -9.40
C GLN A 252 -31.52 -7.47 -8.01
N LYS A 253 -32.33 -7.16 -6.99
CA LYS A 253 -31.86 -6.87 -5.63
C LYS A 253 -31.17 -8.09 -5.01
N THR A 254 -29.99 -7.88 -4.40
CA THR A 254 -29.11 -8.96 -3.90
C THR A 254 -29.45 -9.46 -2.48
N TYR A 255 -30.52 -8.96 -1.85
CA TYR A 255 -30.87 -9.26 -0.46
C TYR A 255 -31.01 -10.78 -0.17
N GLY A 256 -30.05 -11.33 0.57
CA GLY A 256 -30.13 -12.68 1.15
C GLY A 256 -29.45 -13.82 0.38
N ARG A 257 -28.88 -13.62 -0.82
CA ARG A 257 -28.18 -14.69 -1.58
C ARG A 257 -26.86 -15.16 -0.93
N TYR A 258 -26.38 -14.46 0.10
CA TYR A 258 -25.24 -14.87 0.94
C TYR A 258 -25.73 -15.28 2.33
N GLY A 259 -26.28 -16.49 2.42
CA GLY A 259 -26.37 -17.21 3.68
C GLY A 259 -24.97 -17.61 4.12
N VAL A 260 -24.50 -17.03 5.22
CA VAL A 260 -23.19 -17.30 5.82
C VAL A 260 -23.19 -18.75 6.34
N LEU A 261 -22.35 -19.60 5.76
CA LEU A 261 -22.07 -20.95 6.28
C LEU A 261 -21.26 -20.84 7.58
N PRO A 262 -21.57 -21.64 8.62
CA PRO A 262 -20.89 -21.56 9.91
C PRO A 262 -19.50 -22.22 9.81
N THR A 263 -18.44 -21.45 10.04
CA THR A 263 -17.11 -22.00 10.34
C THR A 263 -16.89 -22.01 11.84
N THR A 264 -16.76 -23.21 12.39
CA THR A 264 -16.45 -23.49 13.79
C THR A 264 -15.01 -23.08 14.10
N ASN A 265 -14.79 -22.30 15.15
CA ASN A 265 -13.47 -22.11 15.77
C ASN A 265 -13.54 -22.33 17.28
N PRO A 266 -12.42 -22.76 17.90
CA PRO A 266 -12.44 -23.54 19.13
C PRO A 266 -12.58 -22.66 20.37
N THR A 267 -13.27 -23.23 21.36
CA THR A 267 -13.43 -22.73 22.71
C THR A 267 -12.10 -22.69 23.48
N LEU A 268 -11.77 -21.54 24.07
CA LEU A 268 -10.83 -21.41 25.19
C LEU A 268 -11.51 -20.64 26.33
N ALA A 269 -11.30 -21.17 27.53
CA ALA A 269 -11.99 -20.89 28.79
C ALA A 269 -11.58 -19.54 29.45
N PRO A 270 -12.26 -19.11 30.53
CA PRO A 270 -12.44 -17.69 30.86
C PRO A 270 -11.30 -17.11 31.71
N ALA A 271 -10.93 -15.86 31.44
CA ALA A 271 -10.12 -15.02 32.33
C ALA A 271 -11.00 -13.89 32.89
N GLY A 272 -10.91 -13.71 34.21
CA GLY A 272 -11.91 -13.06 35.05
C GLY A 272 -12.06 -11.56 34.92
N ASP A 273 -13.26 -11.13 35.31
CA ASP A 273 -13.65 -9.76 35.57
C ASP A 273 -12.78 -9.09 36.65
N GLY A 274 -12.44 -7.82 36.42
CA GLY A 274 -12.10 -6.91 37.52
C GLY A 274 -10.87 -6.03 37.34
N ILE A 275 -10.62 -5.39 36.19
CA ILE A 275 -9.61 -4.31 36.10
C ILE A 275 -10.03 -3.23 35.09
N ALA A 276 -11.09 -2.47 35.37
CA ALA A 276 -11.49 -1.32 34.53
C ALA A 276 -11.56 0.02 35.27
N LEU A 277 -11.47 0.05 36.60
CA LEU A 277 -11.62 1.29 37.38
C LEU A 277 -10.31 2.02 37.74
N GLY A 278 -9.14 1.46 37.43
CA GLY A 278 -7.84 2.06 37.76
C GLY A 278 -7.29 3.04 36.72
N TYR A 279 -7.76 2.99 35.47
CA TYR A 279 -7.02 3.57 34.33
C TYR A 279 -7.22 5.08 34.10
N MET A 280 -8.35 5.68 34.52
CA MET A 280 -8.60 7.10 34.22
C MET A 280 -7.92 8.07 35.18
N ALA A 281 -7.80 7.72 36.47
CA ALA A 281 -7.01 8.50 37.42
C ALA A 281 -5.50 8.31 37.20
N SER A 282 -5.08 7.13 36.72
CA SER A 282 -3.69 6.86 36.38
C SER A 282 -3.25 7.55 35.10
N ASP A 283 -4.11 7.78 34.11
CA ASP A 283 -3.71 8.36 32.81
C ASP A 283 -3.24 9.82 32.92
N VAL A 284 -3.86 10.63 33.78
CA VAL A 284 -3.43 12.01 34.04
C VAL A 284 -2.15 12.03 34.90
N LEU A 285 -2.02 11.09 35.84
CA LEU A 285 -0.82 10.91 36.67
C LEU A 285 0.38 10.29 35.91
N LEU A 286 0.14 9.43 34.91
CA LEU A 286 1.16 8.88 33.99
C LEU A 286 1.61 9.93 32.98
N ARG A 287 0.72 10.83 32.53
CA ARG A 287 1.02 11.88 31.53
C ARG A 287 2.00 12.96 32.02
N ARG A 288 1.90 13.43 33.27
CA ARG A 288 2.86 14.40 33.84
C ARG A 288 4.02 13.72 34.62
N ASN A 289 4.25 12.42 34.43
CA ASN A 289 5.26 11.67 35.19
C ASN A 289 6.69 11.83 34.60
N PRO A 290 7.69 12.27 35.39
CA PRO A 290 9.01 12.63 34.87
C PRO A 290 9.88 11.42 34.48
N LEU A 291 9.62 10.22 35.03
CA LEU A 291 10.34 9.00 34.68
C LEU A 291 9.79 8.39 33.38
N LEU A 292 8.47 8.36 33.24
CA LEU A 292 7.78 7.85 32.05
C LEU A 292 7.95 8.75 30.83
N LEU A 293 8.15 10.07 31.01
CA LEU A 293 8.46 11.00 29.92
C LEU A 293 9.92 10.94 29.46
N LYS A 294 10.83 10.36 30.26
CA LYS A 294 12.24 10.18 29.88
C LYS A 294 12.50 8.87 29.14
N LEU A 295 11.61 7.87 29.26
CA LEU A 295 11.76 6.53 28.69
C LEU A 295 11.64 6.44 27.15
N PRO A 296 10.72 7.16 26.45
CA PRO A 296 10.41 6.88 25.05
C PRO A 296 11.56 7.05 24.05
N PRO A 297 12.48 8.03 24.19
CA PRO A 297 13.66 8.10 23.34
C PRO A 297 14.58 6.89 23.48
N TYR A 298 14.77 6.37 24.70
CA TYR A 298 15.57 5.16 24.92
C TYR A 298 14.86 3.91 24.41
N LEU A 299 13.54 3.84 24.57
CA LEU A 299 12.74 2.75 24.03
C LEU A 299 12.78 2.74 22.50
N SER A 300 12.65 3.90 21.86
CA SER A 300 12.78 4.07 20.42
C SER A 300 14.17 3.61 19.92
N PHE A 301 15.24 4.04 20.61
CA PHE A 301 16.60 3.60 20.29
C PHE A 301 16.76 2.08 20.46
N LEU A 302 16.24 1.54 21.56
CA LEU A 302 16.26 0.11 21.84
C LEU A 302 15.50 -0.68 20.76
N CYS A 303 14.36 -0.19 20.26
CA CYS A 303 13.64 -0.82 19.15
C CYS A 303 14.50 -0.89 17.88
N VAL A 304 15.24 0.16 17.53
CA VAL A 304 16.16 0.13 16.38
C VAL A 304 17.28 -0.89 16.59
N VAL A 305 17.91 -0.87 17.77
CA VAL A 305 19.01 -1.81 18.10
C VAL A 305 18.53 -3.26 18.10
N ILE A 306 17.39 -3.55 18.73
CA ILE A 306 16.81 -4.90 18.73
C ILE A 306 16.42 -5.30 17.30
N GLY A 307 15.84 -4.40 16.51
CA GLY A 307 15.51 -4.66 15.10
C GLY A 307 16.74 -5.09 14.29
N VAL A 308 17.86 -4.37 14.42
CA VAL A 308 19.12 -4.72 13.74
C VAL A 308 19.71 -6.03 14.30
N ALA A 309 19.75 -6.19 15.62
CA ALA A 309 20.26 -7.40 16.25
C ALA A 309 19.44 -8.64 15.82
N TRP A 310 18.12 -8.51 15.72
CA TRP A 310 17.22 -9.56 15.27
C TRP A 310 17.55 -10.03 13.85
N LEU A 311 17.84 -9.10 12.93
CA LEU A 311 18.26 -9.44 11.57
C LEU A 311 19.57 -10.25 11.58
N LEU A 312 20.55 -9.86 12.42
CA LEU A 312 21.83 -10.54 12.54
C LEU A 312 21.71 -11.94 13.18
N LEU A 313 20.64 -12.22 13.93
CA LEU A 313 20.40 -13.56 14.49
C LEU A 313 19.83 -14.55 13.46
N LEU A 314 19.16 -14.07 12.41
CA LEU A 314 18.47 -14.92 11.43
C LEU A 314 19.35 -16.00 10.77
N PRO A 315 20.63 -15.75 10.39
CA PRO A 315 21.47 -16.75 9.74
C PRO A 315 21.92 -17.93 10.64
N LEU A 316 21.64 -17.87 11.95
CA LEU A 316 21.92 -18.95 12.87
C LEU A 316 21.00 -20.16 12.60
N ASP A 317 21.50 -21.36 12.91
CA ASP A 317 20.80 -22.61 12.61
C ASP A 317 19.43 -22.72 13.29
N ASP A 318 19.28 -22.13 14.48
CA ASP A 318 18.05 -22.18 15.28
C ASP A 318 16.91 -21.34 14.68
N TYR A 319 17.24 -20.31 13.88
CA TYR A 319 16.27 -19.39 13.28
C TYR A 319 16.06 -19.63 11.77
N SER A 320 16.97 -20.35 11.11
CA SER A 320 16.90 -20.70 9.68
C SER A 320 16.50 -22.17 9.46
N ARG A 321 15.38 -22.43 8.76
CA ARG A 321 14.83 -23.78 8.49
C ARG A 321 15.36 -24.38 7.19
N LYS A 322 15.43 -25.71 7.12
CA LYS A 322 15.66 -26.41 5.85
C LYS A 322 14.47 -26.25 4.92
N THR A 323 14.73 -26.12 3.62
CA THR A 323 13.69 -26.10 2.60
C THR A 323 13.05 -27.49 2.46
N TYR A 324 11.79 -27.50 2.07
CA TYR A 324 11.00 -28.70 1.80
C TYR A 324 9.96 -28.36 0.74
N ILE A 325 9.39 -29.37 0.08
CA ILE A 325 8.34 -29.16 -0.92
C ILE A 325 7.00 -29.38 -0.24
N SER A 326 6.17 -28.34 -0.27
CA SER A 326 4.85 -28.35 0.39
C SER A 326 3.79 -28.97 -0.52
N GLU A 327 3.92 -28.75 -1.84
CA GLU A 327 3.01 -29.26 -2.85
C GLU A 327 3.34 -30.71 -3.25
N ASN A 328 2.47 -31.63 -2.85
CA ASN A 328 2.66 -33.05 -3.11
C ASN A 328 2.58 -33.39 -4.60
N ALA A 329 1.84 -32.60 -5.40
CA ALA A 329 1.68 -32.86 -6.83
C ALA A 329 2.96 -32.61 -7.65
N LEU A 330 3.93 -31.83 -7.14
CA LEU A 330 5.16 -31.48 -7.88
C LEU A 330 6.06 -32.69 -8.15
N LEU A 331 6.12 -33.65 -7.23
CA LEU A 331 6.85 -34.93 -7.39
C LEU A 331 8.22 -34.76 -8.09
N PRO A 332 9.11 -33.89 -7.57
CA PRO A 332 10.38 -33.53 -8.22
C PRO A 332 11.23 -34.77 -8.50
N GLY A 333 11.78 -34.86 -9.70
CA GLY A 333 12.76 -35.88 -10.06
C GLY A 333 12.27 -37.34 -9.98
N GLN A 334 10.95 -37.59 -9.90
CA GLN A 334 10.40 -38.94 -9.88
C GLN A 334 10.45 -39.65 -11.24
N VAL A 335 10.66 -38.91 -12.33
CA VAL A 335 10.67 -39.44 -13.69
C VAL A 335 12.07 -39.39 -14.27
N HIS A 336 12.47 -40.47 -14.94
CA HIS A 336 13.71 -40.48 -15.72
C HIS A 336 13.60 -39.55 -16.92
N THR A 337 14.57 -38.66 -17.06
CA THR A 337 14.73 -37.76 -18.22
C THR A 337 15.52 -38.47 -19.30
N TYR A 338 15.07 -38.37 -20.55
CA TYR A 338 15.70 -39.04 -21.69
C TYR A 338 16.40 -38.08 -22.65
N PHE A 339 16.45 -36.78 -22.32
CA PHE A 339 17.15 -35.77 -23.12
C PHE A 339 18.67 -36.02 -23.14
N ALA A 340 19.14 -36.70 -24.19
CA ALA A 340 20.53 -37.09 -24.40
C ALA A 340 20.79 -37.59 -25.84
N GLY A 341 22.05 -37.92 -26.15
CA GLY A 341 22.41 -38.67 -27.34
C GLY A 341 22.19 -37.90 -28.65
N SER A 342 21.23 -38.34 -29.47
CA SER A 342 20.97 -37.74 -30.79
C SER A 342 20.50 -36.28 -30.70
N ASP A 343 19.85 -35.89 -29.60
CA ASP A 343 19.41 -34.52 -29.37
C ASP A 343 20.60 -33.54 -29.20
N GLN A 344 21.78 -34.04 -28.80
CA GLN A 344 23.00 -33.23 -28.74
C GLN A 344 23.45 -32.77 -30.15
N ASN A 345 23.24 -33.61 -31.17
CA ASN A 345 23.57 -33.23 -32.55
C ASN A 345 22.60 -32.16 -33.07
N VAL A 346 21.32 -32.27 -32.71
CA VAL A 346 20.30 -31.26 -33.03
C VAL A 346 20.65 -29.93 -32.37
N PHE A 347 20.99 -29.97 -31.08
CA PHE A 347 21.45 -28.80 -30.33
C PHE A 347 22.63 -28.11 -31.00
N ARG A 348 23.67 -28.87 -31.37
CA ARG A 348 24.85 -28.33 -32.09
C ARG A 348 24.48 -27.67 -33.42
N GLY A 349 23.53 -28.27 -34.15
CA GLY A 349 22.99 -27.69 -35.38
C GLY A 349 22.33 -26.33 -35.13
N TYR A 350 21.36 -26.26 -34.22
CA TYR A 350 20.72 -24.98 -33.88
C TYR A 350 21.71 -23.95 -33.34
N LYS A 351 22.70 -24.37 -32.55
CA LYS A 351 23.74 -23.49 -32.03
C LYS A 351 24.59 -22.87 -33.14
N HIS A 352 24.94 -23.64 -34.16
CA HIS A 352 25.65 -23.13 -35.33
C HIS A 352 24.82 -22.08 -36.08
N GLU A 353 23.53 -22.34 -36.28
CA GLU A 353 22.61 -21.38 -36.91
C GLU A 353 22.46 -20.09 -36.08
N ILE A 354 22.31 -20.21 -34.76
CA ILE A 354 22.20 -19.04 -33.86
C ILE A 354 23.48 -18.20 -33.89
N ASN A 355 24.65 -18.84 -33.89
CA ASN A 355 25.92 -18.13 -34.01
C ASN A 355 26.04 -17.37 -35.34
N ALA A 356 25.50 -17.90 -36.43
CA ALA A 356 25.48 -17.22 -37.72
C ALA A 356 24.54 -15.98 -37.75
N LEU A 357 23.65 -15.86 -36.76
CA LEU A 357 22.66 -14.78 -36.64
C LEU A 357 23.06 -13.68 -35.63
N GLU A 358 24.22 -13.78 -34.98
CA GLU A 358 24.64 -12.86 -33.91
C GLU A 358 24.61 -11.37 -34.31
N GLU A 359 25.04 -11.07 -35.54
CA GLU A 359 25.13 -9.70 -36.09
C GLU A 359 23.88 -9.29 -36.88
N LYS A 360 22.85 -10.14 -36.93
CA LYS A 360 21.62 -9.87 -37.70
C LYS A 360 20.64 -9.01 -36.92
N SER A 361 19.74 -8.34 -37.66
CA SER A 361 18.67 -7.56 -37.04
C SER A 361 17.66 -8.48 -36.34
N ASN A 362 16.95 -7.96 -35.32
CA ASN A 362 15.95 -8.75 -34.59
C ASN A 362 14.84 -9.31 -35.51
N ILE A 363 14.48 -8.60 -36.58
CA ILE A 363 13.51 -9.09 -37.57
C ILE A 363 14.07 -10.30 -38.34
N GLU A 364 15.30 -10.22 -38.85
CA GLU A 364 15.95 -11.33 -39.56
C GLU A 364 16.16 -12.55 -38.64
N VAL A 365 16.50 -12.32 -37.37
CA VAL A 365 16.59 -13.36 -36.34
C VAL A 365 15.22 -14.05 -36.19
N ASN A 366 14.15 -13.27 -36.03
CA ASN A 366 12.80 -13.82 -35.89
C ASN A 366 12.34 -14.56 -37.17
N ASP A 367 12.73 -14.12 -38.36
CA ASP A 367 12.46 -14.82 -39.63
C ASP A 367 13.03 -16.23 -39.61
N LYS A 368 14.27 -16.39 -39.13
CA LYS A 368 14.90 -17.71 -39.01
C LYS A 368 14.35 -18.55 -37.86
N LEU A 369 14.08 -17.94 -36.70
CA LEU A 369 13.46 -18.66 -35.59
C LEU A 369 12.05 -19.16 -35.94
N GLU A 370 11.29 -18.38 -36.71
CA GLU A 370 9.97 -18.79 -37.21
C GLU A 370 10.06 -20.01 -38.14
N GLU A 371 11.06 -20.03 -39.04
CA GLU A 371 11.36 -21.19 -39.88
C GLU A 371 11.62 -22.44 -39.03
N PHE A 372 12.45 -22.34 -37.98
CA PHE A 372 12.78 -23.47 -37.11
C PHE A 372 11.59 -23.99 -36.29
N PHE A 373 10.77 -23.10 -35.73
CA PHE A 373 9.58 -23.51 -34.99
C PHE A 373 8.52 -24.13 -35.91
N LYS A 374 8.31 -23.57 -37.11
CA LYS A 374 7.39 -24.16 -38.11
C LYS A 374 7.89 -25.50 -38.62
N ALA A 375 9.19 -25.66 -38.88
CA ALA A 375 9.80 -26.94 -39.25
C ALA A 375 9.63 -28.00 -38.16
N SER A 376 9.51 -27.58 -36.89
CA SER A 376 9.20 -28.46 -35.76
C SER A 376 7.70 -28.76 -35.60
N GLY A 377 6.83 -28.20 -36.46
CA GLY A 377 5.39 -28.42 -36.45
C GLY A 377 4.64 -27.65 -35.35
N LEU A 378 5.17 -26.51 -34.90
CA LEU A 378 4.56 -25.66 -33.89
C LEU A 378 3.85 -24.46 -34.52
N LYS A 379 2.81 -23.95 -33.84
CA LYS A 379 2.15 -22.69 -34.23
C LYS A 379 2.97 -21.52 -33.70
N VAL A 380 3.29 -20.56 -34.55
CA VAL A 380 4.19 -19.45 -34.25
C VAL A 380 3.45 -18.13 -34.37
N ALA A 381 3.77 -17.19 -33.49
CA ALA A 381 3.32 -15.80 -33.59
C ALA A 381 4.43 -14.85 -33.16
N ARG A 382 4.27 -13.58 -33.55
CA ARG A 382 5.18 -12.49 -33.23
C ARG A 382 4.45 -11.33 -32.58
N GLN A 383 5.18 -10.52 -31.84
CA GLN A 383 4.65 -9.36 -31.15
C GLN A 383 5.69 -8.22 -31.17
N SER A 384 5.33 -7.10 -31.78
CA SER A 384 6.13 -5.88 -31.73
C SER A 384 5.83 -5.06 -30.47
N TYR A 385 6.85 -4.37 -29.96
CA TYR A 385 6.73 -3.45 -28.82
C TYR A 385 7.67 -2.25 -28.96
N GLU A 386 7.25 -1.13 -28.37
CA GLU A 386 8.02 0.10 -28.24
C GLU A 386 7.76 0.74 -26.86
N TYR A 387 8.81 0.90 -26.05
CA TYR A 387 8.79 1.68 -24.81
C TYR A 387 9.66 2.92 -24.96
N LYS A 388 9.28 4.01 -24.29
CA LYS A 388 10.07 5.24 -24.21
C LYS A 388 10.37 5.54 -22.76
N SER A 389 11.64 5.67 -22.41
CA SER A 389 12.07 5.99 -21.05
C SER A 389 13.41 6.69 -21.06
N ALA A 390 13.58 7.71 -20.20
CA ALA A 390 14.80 8.51 -20.08
C ALA A 390 15.36 9.03 -21.43
N GLY A 391 14.48 9.40 -22.36
CA GLY A 391 14.84 9.88 -23.71
C GLY A 391 15.26 8.80 -24.71
N GLU A 392 15.33 7.53 -24.29
CA GLU A 392 15.65 6.38 -25.13
C GLU A 392 14.38 5.66 -25.58
N THR A 393 14.45 5.02 -26.75
CA THR A 393 13.36 4.19 -27.28
C THR A 393 13.79 2.73 -27.35
N TYR A 394 13.13 1.88 -26.56
CA TYR A 394 13.35 0.44 -26.50
C TYR A 394 12.32 -0.25 -27.38
N LYS A 395 12.75 -0.74 -28.53
CA LYS A 395 11.87 -1.41 -29.50
C LYS A 395 12.38 -2.79 -29.84
N GLY A 396 11.46 -3.70 -30.12
CA GLY A 396 11.79 -5.06 -30.52
C GLY A 396 10.56 -5.82 -30.99
N GLU A 397 10.80 -7.02 -31.46
CA GLU A 397 9.79 -8.01 -31.80
C GLU A 397 10.10 -9.32 -31.07
N ASN A 398 9.17 -9.75 -30.23
CA ASN A 398 9.20 -11.06 -29.60
C ASN A 398 8.66 -12.11 -30.55
N ILE A 399 9.21 -13.33 -30.51
CA ILE A 399 8.68 -14.49 -31.22
C ILE A 399 8.37 -15.60 -30.23
N TYR A 400 7.23 -16.25 -30.42
CA TYR A 400 6.85 -17.37 -29.57
C TYR A 400 6.13 -18.47 -30.35
N ALA A 401 6.24 -19.69 -29.86
CA ALA A 401 5.58 -20.86 -30.42
C ALA A 401 4.80 -21.62 -29.35
N ILE A 402 3.64 -22.17 -29.72
CA ILE A 402 2.76 -22.92 -28.81
C ILE A 402 2.75 -24.39 -29.21
N LEU A 403 3.08 -25.24 -28.24
CA LEU A 403 2.82 -26.68 -28.26
C LEU A 403 1.51 -26.94 -27.51
N HIS A 404 0.45 -27.31 -28.23
CA HIS A 404 -0.78 -27.75 -27.59
C HIS A 404 -0.60 -29.12 -26.94
N ALA A 405 -1.08 -29.24 -25.69
CA ALA A 405 -1.01 -30.44 -24.88
C ALA A 405 -1.77 -31.60 -25.54
N PRO A 406 -1.14 -32.77 -25.78
CA PRO A 406 -1.84 -33.94 -26.32
C PRO A 406 -2.89 -34.52 -25.37
N ARG A 407 -2.77 -34.27 -24.05
CA ARG A 407 -3.68 -34.78 -23.00
C ARG A 407 -4.46 -33.67 -22.28
N GLY A 408 -4.32 -32.43 -22.72
CA GLY A 408 -4.94 -31.26 -22.08
C GLY A 408 -6.05 -30.66 -22.94
N ASP A 409 -6.88 -29.84 -22.32
CA ASP A 409 -7.94 -29.05 -22.96
C ASP A 409 -7.49 -27.61 -23.32
N ALA A 410 -6.18 -27.35 -23.26
CA ALA A 410 -5.55 -26.04 -23.50
C ALA A 410 -6.03 -24.92 -22.53
N THR A 411 -6.53 -25.27 -21.35
CA THR A 411 -6.93 -24.30 -20.31
C THR A 411 -5.79 -23.78 -19.44
N GLU A 412 -4.64 -24.43 -19.50
CA GLU A 412 -3.43 -24.10 -18.73
C GLU A 412 -2.18 -24.17 -19.60
N ALA A 413 -1.20 -23.33 -19.31
CA ALA A 413 0.06 -23.27 -20.04
C ALA A 413 1.29 -23.06 -19.14
N ILE A 414 2.44 -23.56 -19.57
CA ILE A 414 3.76 -23.35 -18.96
C ILE A 414 4.67 -22.66 -19.98
N VAL A 415 5.50 -21.72 -19.55
CA VAL A 415 6.37 -20.95 -20.46
C VAL A 415 7.84 -21.34 -20.31
N LEU A 416 8.50 -21.65 -21.42
CA LEU A 416 9.96 -21.72 -21.51
C LEU A 416 10.48 -20.47 -22.22
N VAL A 417 11.27 -19.67 -21.52
CA VAL A 417 11.79 -18.40 -22.06
C VAL A 417 13.28 -18.49 -22.33
N GLY A 418 13.72 -18.00 -23.49
CA GLY A 418 15.12 -17.76 -23.78
C GLY A 418 15.27 -16.39 -24.44
N ALA A 419 15.69 -15.38 -23.69
CA ALA A 419 15.97 -14.07 -24.25
C ALA A 419 17.18 -14.17 -25.20
N TRP A 420 17.11 -13.49 -26.36
CA TRP A 420 18.19 -13.47 -27.35
C TRP A 420 19.48 -12.88 -26.75
N ARG A 421 19.35 -11.76 -26.03
CA ARG A 421 20.43 -11.17 -25.23
C ARG A 421 20.08 -11.24 -23.76
N ASN A 422 21.04 -11.65 -22.95
CA ASN A 422 20.86 -11.71 -21.50
C ASN A 422 20.96 -10.31 -20.86
N ILE A 423 20.87 -10.24 -19.52
CA ILE A 423 20.86 -8.96 -18.80
C ILE A 423 22.19 -8.19 -18.90
N GLU A 424 23.29 -8.89 -19.19
CA GLU A 424 24.62 -8.31 -19.46
C GLU A 424 24.81 -7.91 -20.94
N GLY A 425 23.79 -8.08 -21.79
CA GLY A 425 23.85 -7.78 -23.22
C GLY A 425 24.57 -8.84 -24.08
N LYS A 426 25.02 -9.95 -23.47
CA LYS A 426 25.66 -11.07 -24.17
C LYS A 426 24.63 -11.91 -24.91
N LEU A 427 25.02 -12.46 -26.07
CA LEU A 427 24.19 -13.41 -26.82
C LEU A 427 23.97 -14.68 -25.99
N ASN A 428 22.72 -15.06 -25.79
CA ASN A 428 22.33 -16.26 -25.07
C ASN A 428 22.43 -17.50 -25.97
N ARG A 429 23.66 -17.79 -26.44
CA ARG A 429 23.96 -18.77 -27.51
C ARG A 429 23.37 -20.15 -27.21
N SER A 430 23.77 -20.74 -26.09
CA SER A 430 23.33 -22.08 -25.69
C SER A 430 21.91 -22.08 -25.15
N GLY A 431 21.44 -20.98 -24.55
CA GLY A 431 20.07 -20.90 -24.03
C GLY A 431 19.01 -20.94 -25.13
N VAL A 432 19.13 -20.09 -26.16
CA VAL A 432 18.18 -20.10 -27.29
C VAL A 432 18.26 -21.42 -28.08
N ALA A 433 19.47 -21.97 -28.25
CA ALA A 433 19.65 -23.28 -28.88
C ALA A 433 18.96 -24.40 -28.09
N LEU A 434 19.01 -24.35 -26.75
CA LEU A 434 18.30 -25.29 -25.89
C LEU A 434 16.78 -25.12 -26.01
N VAL A 435 16.26 -23.88 -26.06
CA VAL A 435 14.82 -23.64 -26.27
C VAL A 435 14.35 -24.31 -27.56
N LEU A 436 15.04 -24.11 -28.68
CA LEU A 436 14.69 -24.73 -29.97
C LEU A 436 14.78 -26.27 -29.92
N THR A 437 15.83 -26.80 -29.30
CA THR A 437 16.03 -28.24 -29.18
C THR A 437 14.97 -28.89 -28.30
N LEU A 438 14.64 -28.28 -27.16
CA LEU A 438 13.60 -28.73 -26.25
C LEU A 438 12.21 -28.60 -26.89
N ALA A 439 11.95 -27.56 -27.68
CA ALA A 439 10.70 -27.42 -28.42
C ALA A 439 10.45 -28.61 -29.37
N ARG A 440 11.48 -28.97 -30.15
CA ARG A 440 11.45 -30.15 -31.00
C ARG A 440 11.35 -31.45 -30.19
N TYR A 441 12.08 -31.56 -29.08
CA TYR A 441 12.06 -32.74 -28.21
C TYR A 441 10.67 -32.95 -27.57
N PHE A 442 10.11 -31.94 -26.91
CA PHE A 442 8.80 -31.99 -26.23
C PHE A 442 7.67 -32.31 -27.19
N LYS A 443 7.72 -31.83 -28.44
CA LYS A 443 6.72 -32.15 -29.47
C LYS A 443 6.60 -33.66 -29.76
N ARG A 444 7.66 -34.44 -29.56
CA ARG A 444 7.66 -35.91 -29.76
C ARG A 444 6.96 -36.67 -28.64
N TRP A 445 6.74 -36.04 -27.48
CA TRP A 445 6.15 -36.69 -26.32
C TRP A 445 4.65 -36.41 -26.21
N SER A 446 3.88 -37.44 -25.85
CA SER A 446 2.43 -37.38 -25.70
C SER A 446 1.96 -37.21 -24.25
N LEU A 447 2.87 -36.85 -23.33
CA LEU A 447 2.59 -36.82 -21.89
C LEU A 447 2.07 -35.49 -21.35
N TRP A 448 2.21 -34.41 -22.12
CA TRP A 448 1.87 -33.07 -21.67
C TRP A 448 0.36 -32.91 -21.50
N SER A 449 -0.05 -32.41 -20.34
CA SER A 449 -1.42 -32.04 -19.99
C SER A 449 -1.63 -30.52 -19.98
N LYS A 450 -0.55 -29.73 -19.99
CA LYS A 450 -0.57 -28.27 -20.15
C LYS A 450 0.09 -27.86 -21.46
N ASP A 451 -0.42 -26.80 -22.07
CA ASP A 451 0.22 -26.22 -23.25
C ASP A 451 1.61 -25.71 -22.88
N ILE A 452 2.57 -25.80 -23.80
CA ILE A 452 3.91 -25.29 -23.58
C ILE A 452 4.17 -24.15 -24.55
N ILE A 453 4.52 -22.98 -24.02
CA ILE A 453 4.85 -21.80 -24.79
C ILE A 453 6.38 -21.66 -24.80
N PHE A 454 6.98 -21.65 -25.98
CA PHE A 454 8.39 -21.34 -26.17
C PHE A 454 8.51 -19.88 -26.58
N LEU A 455 9.04 -19.04 -25.70
CA LEU A 455 9.16 -17.60 -25.90
C LEU A 455 10.63 -17.20 -26.09
N VAL A 456 10.92 -16.52 -27.19
CA VAL A 456 12.22 -15.89 -27.44
C VAL A 456 12.00 -14.39 -27.56
N THR A 457 12.53 -13.65 -26.59
CA THR A 457 12.43 -12.18 -26.53
C THR A 457 13.67 -11.52 -27.11
N ALA A 458 13.53 -10.33 -27.68
CA ALA A 458 14.67 -9.61 -28.27
C ALA A 458 15.72 -9.19 -27.21
N ASP A 459 15.24 -8.86 -26.01
CA ASP A 459 16.04 -8.51 -24.84
C ASP A 459 15.52 -9.21 -23.57
N SER A 460 16.23 -9.05 -22.45
CA SER A 460 15.85 -9.62 -21.14
C SER A 460 15.00 -8.70 -20.25
N LYS A 461 14.68 -7.48 -20.68
CA LYS A 461 14.11 -6.41 -19.83
C LYS A 461 12.73 -5.96 -20.29
N ALA A 462 12.64 -5.39 -21.50
CA ALA A 462 11.43 -4.84 -22.09
C ALA A 462 10.60 -5.91 -22.81
N GLY A 463 11.26 -6.82 -23.54
CA GLY A 463 10.60 -7.87 -24.33
C GLY A 463 9.70 -8.78 -23.48
N PRO A 464 10.22 -9.37 -22.37
CA PRO A 464 9.41 -10.21 -21.48
C PRO A 464 8.22 -9.44 -20.89
N GLN A 465 8.43 -8.20 -20.46
CA GLN A 465 7.37 -7.35 -19.90
C GLN A 465 6.25 -7.11 -20.93
N ALA A 466 6.61 -6.68 -22.15
CA ALA A 466 5.63 -6.44 -23.22
C ALA A 466 4.82 -7.68 -23.55
N TRP A 467 5.46 -8.86 -23.54
CA TRP A 467 4.77 -10.11 -23.83
C TRP A 467 3.79 -10.50 -22.73
N VAL A 468 4.19 -10.43 -21.46
CA VAL A 468 3.32 -10.79 -20.34
C VAL A 468 2.18 -9.78 -20.18
N ASP A 469 2.44 -8.49 -20.37
CA ASP A 469 1.40 -7.44 -20.37
C ASP A 469 0.35 -7.73 -21.45
N ALA A 470 0.78 -8.07 -22.66
CA ALA A 470 -0.13 -8.40 -23.76
C ALA A 470 -0.84 -9.75 -23.59
N TYR A 471 -0.22 -10.69 -22.87
CA TYR A 471 -0.87 -11.95 -22.50
C TYR A 471 -2.09 -11.70 -21.63
N HIS A 472 -1.99 -10.77 -20.67
CA HIS A 472 -3.03 -10.41 -19.71
C HIS A 472 -3.91 -9.22 -20.14
N ASP A 473 -3.76 -8.73 -21.37
CA ASP A 473 -4.51 -7.58 -21.91
C ASP A 473 -4.38 -6.30 -21.08
N THR A 474 -3.20 -6.09 -20.47
CA THR A 474 -2.86 -4.89 -19.67
C THR A 474 -1.95 -3.90 -20.40
N HIS A 475 -1.54 -4.23 -21.63
CA HIS A 475 -0.61 -3.43 -22.44
C HIS A 475 -1.23 -2.15 -23.02
N GLN A 476 -0.39 -1.17 -23.33
CA GLN A 476 -0.81 0.12 -23.90
C GLN A 476 -0.74 0.09 -25.44
N THR A 477 -1.91 0.08 -26.09
CA THR A 477 -2.03 0.16 -27.56
C THR A 477 -1.92 1.64 -28.01
N PRO A 478 -1.21 1.98 -29.11
CA PRO A 478 -0.58 1.10 -30.11
C PRO A 478 0.91 0.79 -29.88
N ALA A 479 1.49 1.26 -28.77
CA ALA A 479 2.92 1.11 -28.49
C ALA A 479 3.35 -0.37 -28.33
N ILE A 480 2.47 -1.19 -27.76
CA ILE A 480 2.65 -2.64 -27.64
C ILE A 480 1.56 -3.33 -28.46
N ALA A 481 1.92 -4.32 -29.27
CA ALA A 481 0.96 -5.11 -30.03
C ALA A 481 0.28 -6.18 -29.15
N SER A 482 -1.00 -6.45 -29.42
CA SER A 482 -1.71 -7.59 -28.83
C SER A 482 -1.18 -8.92 -29.36
N LEU A 483 -1.30 -9.99 -28.56
CA LEU A 483 -0.86 -11.32 -28.97
C LEU A 483 -1.84 -11.97 -29.98
N PRO A 484 -1.39 -12.38 -31.18
CA PRO A 484 -2.24 -13.05 -32.17
C PRO A 484 -2.69 -14.45 -31.73
N LEU A 485 -1.86 -15.12 -30.93
CA LEU A 485 -2.12 -16.45 -30.40
C LEU A 485 -2.02 -16.40 -28.86
N LYS A 486 -3.05 -16.89 -28.17
CA LYS A 486 -3.02 -17.11 -26.72
C LYS A 486 -3.28 -18.58 -26.40
N SER A 487 -2.89 -18.99 -25.21
CA SER A 487 -3.21 -20.30 -24.64
C SER A 487 -3.93 -20.07 -23.30
N GLY A 488 -4.05 -21.11 -22.49
CA GLY A 488 -4.69 -21.08 -21.18
C GLY A 488 -3.93 -20.30 -20.10
N ALA A 489 -4.41 -20.33 -18.87
CA ALA A 489 -3.79 -19.62 -17.75
C ALA A 489 -2.33 -20.07 -17.53
N LEU A 490 -1.42 -19.11 -17.34
CA LEU A 490 0.00 -19.39 -17.15
C LEU A 490 0.25 -19.93 -15.74
N GLN A 491 0.69 -21.17 -15.63
CA GLN A 491 0.96 -21.84 -14.34
C GLN A 491 2.36 -21.56 -13.80
N GLY A 492 3.32 -21.33 -14.69
CA GLY A 492 4.69 -20.98 -14.32
C GLY A 492 5.58 -20.75 -15.52
N ALA A 493 6.74 -20.16 -15.29
CA ALA A 493 7.74 -19.90 -16.33
C ALA A 493 9.16 -20.29 -15.88
N VAL A 494 9.92 -20.87 -16.80
CA VAL A 494 11.34 -21.17 -16.58
C VAL A 494 12.14 -20.46 -17.67
N VAL A 495 13.13 -19.69 -17.25
CA VAL A 495 13.99 -18.93 -18.16
C VAL A 495 15.37 -19.59 -18.22
N ILE A 496 15.92 -19.74 -19.42
CA ILE A 496 17.27 -20.23 -19.64
C ILE A 496 18.19 -19.06 -20.00
N ASP A 497 19.24 -18.84 -19.22
CA ASP A 497 20.29 -17.89 -19.54
C ASP A 497 21.64 -18.61 -19.53
N TYR A 498 22.05 -19.08 -20.71
CA TYR A 498 23.25 -19.87 -20.94
C TYR A 498 24.04 -19.24 -22.10
N PRO A 499 24.86 -18.21 -21.83
CA PRO A 499 25.51 -17.40 -22.86
C PRO A 499 26.78 -18.01 -23.47
N PHE A 500 27.38 -19.01 -22.82
CA PHE A 500 28.67 -19.59 -23.23
C PHE A 500 28.54 -21.00 -23.82
N ASP A 501 29.66 -21.48 -24.39
CA ASP A 501 29.76 -22.72 -25.18
C ASP A 501 30.56 -23.84 -24.51
N HIS A 502 31.08 -23.60 -23.30
CA HIS A 502 31.83 -24.57 -22.53
C HIS A 502 30.96 -25.28 -21.49
N ARG A 503 31.46 -26.39 -20.95
CA ARG A 503 30.83 -27.12 -19.84
C ARG A 503 30.83 -26.31 -18.56
N PHE A 504 29.88 -26.57 -17.68
CA PHE A 504 29.70 -25.88 -16.42
C PHE A 504 29.84 -26.80 -15.21
N GLU A 505 29.99 -26.20 -14.03
CA GLU A 505 30.11 -26.90 -12.75
C GLU A 505 28.78 -26.93 -12.01
N SER A 506 28.11 -25.77 -11.90
CA SER A 506 26.92 -25.58 -11.07
C SER A 506 25.90 -24.65 -11.73
N ILE A 507 24.68 -24.63 -11.19
CA ILE A 507 23.57 -23.78 -11.67
C ILE A 507 23.29 -22.68 -10.64
N HIS A 508 23.24 -21.44 -11.10
CA HIS A 508 22.76 -20.30 -10.34
C HIS A 508 21.29 -20.07 -10.65
N ILE A 509 20.47 -20.01 -9.61
CA ILE A 509 19.04 -19.70 -9.76
C ILE A 509 18.82 -18.24 -9.40
N VAL A 510 18.34 -17.47 -10.38
CA VAL A 510 17.87 -16.09 -10.17
C VAL A 510 16.37 -16.12 -9.97
N TYR A 511 15.92 -15.52 -8.87
CA TYR A 511 14.51 -15.56 -8.44
C TYR A 511 13.99 -14.20 -7.97
N ASP A 512 14.82 -13.15 -7.94
CA ASP A 512 14.42 -11.84 -7.43
C ASP A 512 13.46 -11.16 -8.42
N GLY A 513 12.21 -10.97 -7.99
CA GLY A 513 11.18 -10.26 -8.75
C GLY A 513 11.22 -8.75 -8.54
N ILE A 514 10.43 -8.04 -9.36
CA ILE A 514 10.28 -6.60 -9.22
C ILE A 514 9.61 -6.25 -7.88
N ASN A 515 9.92 -5.07 -7.35
CA ASN A 515 9.35 -4.59 -6.08
C ASN A 515 9.56 -5.51 -4.87
N GLY A 516 10.55 -6.41 -4.91
CA GLY A 516 10.84 -7.37 -3.84
C GLY A 516 9.87 -8.55 -3.79
N GLN A 517 9.10 -8.78 -4.86
CA GLN A 517 8.27 -9.98 -5.00
C GLN A 517 9.14 -11.20 -5.27
N LEU A 518 8.68 -12.36 -4.83
CA LEU A 518 9.39 -13.62 -4.95
C LEU A 518 8.46 -14.69 -5.51
N PRO A 519 8.98 -15.63 -6.33
CA PRO A 519 8.20 -16.78 -6.75
C PRO A 519 7.95 -17.70 -5.57
N ASN A 520 6.92 -18.53 -5.68
CA ASN A 520 6.63 -19.57 -4.72
C ASN A 520 7.87 -20.44 -4.44
N LEU A 521 8.19 -20.63 -3.16
CA LEU A 521 9.40 -21.35 -2.73
C LEU A 521 9.47 -22.80 -3.25
N ASP A 522 8.33 -23.45 -3.50
CA ASP A 522 8.31 -24.83 -4.00
C ASP A 522 8.84 -24.95 -5.44
N LEU A 523 8.69 -23.92 -6.27
CA LEU A 523 9.30 -23.89 -7.61
C LEU A 523 10.83 -23.93 -7.50
N LEU A 524 11.40 -23.10 -6.62
CA LEU A 524 12.83 -23.07 -6.36
C LEU A 524 13.31 -24.42 -5.78
N ASN A 525 12.60 -24.94 -4.78
CA ASN A 525 12.95 -26.21 -4.13
C ASN A 525 12.87 -27.39 -5.09
N THR A 526 11.92 -27.37 -6.04
CA THR A 526 11.80 -28.38 -7.09
C THR A 526 13.04 -28.40 -7.96
N VAL A 527 13.51 -27.23 -8.43
CA VAL A 527 14.74 -27.17 -9.23
C VAL A 527 15.96 -27.58 -8.40
N VAL A 528 16.07 -27.14 -7.14
CA VAL A 528 17.17 -27.54 -6.25
C VAL A 528 17.18 -29.06 -6.04
N SER A 529 16.02 -29.66 -5.81
CA SER A 529 15.85 -31.10 -5.62
C SER A 529 16.23 -31.89 -6.88
N ILE A 530 15.82 -31.42 -8.07
CA ILE A 530 16.16 -32.04 -9.36
C ILE A 530 17.66 -31.89 -9.66
N ALA A 531 18.20 -30.68 -9.56
CA ALA A 531 19.58 -30.38 -9.93
C ALA A 531 20.55 -31.09 -8.99
N SER A 532 20.44 -30.86 -7.67
CA SER A 532 21.37 -31.43 -6.70
C SER A 532 21.05 -32.88 -6.33
N GLY A 533 19.78 -33.25 -6.22
CA GLY A 533 19.36 -34.59 -5.81
C GLY A 533 19.47 -35.62 -6.93
N GLN A 534 18.81 -35.37 -8.07
CA GLN A 534 18.75 -36.33 -9.17
C GLN A 534 19.98 -36.26 -10.10
N MET A 535 20.46 -35.05 -10.39
CA MET A 535 21.51 -34.83 -11.40
C MET A 535 22.92 -34.62 -10.80
N GLY A 536 23.03 -34.45 -9.47
CA GLY A 536 24.31 -34.20 -8.79
C GLY A 536 24.97 -32.86 -9.16
N ILE A 537 24.18 -31.87 -9.58
CA ILE A 537 24.63 -30.53 -9.97
C ILE A 537 24.49 -29.58 -8.78
N GLY A 538 25.57 -28.87 -8.44
CA GLY A 538 25.54 -27.85 -7.39
C GLY A 538 24.60 -26.70 -7.74
N VAL A 539 23.94 -26.14 -6.73
CA VAL A 539 23.07 -24.96 -6.89
C VAL A 539 23.56 -23.81 -6.02
N SER A 540 23.70 -22.64 -6.65
CA SER A 540 24.05 -21.38 -5.99
C SER A 540 22.94 -20.35 -6.12
N LEU A 541 22.90 -19.40 -5.19
CA LEU A 541 21.97 -18.27 -5.17
C LEU A 541 22.75 -16.97 -4.98
N GLN A 542 22.17 -15.83 -5.37
CA GLN A 542 22.69 -14.49 -5.06
C GLN A 542 24.17 -14.29 -5.44
N GLN A 543 24.61 -14.91 -6.54
CA GLN A 543 25.99 -14.91 -7.03
C GLN A 543 27.01 -15.35 -5.96
N MET A 544 26.60 -16.26 -5.07
CA MET A 544 27.46 -16.91 -4.08
C MET A 544 28.01 -18.21 -4.69
N TRP A 545 28.99 -18.05 -5.58
CA TRP A 545 29.60 -19.14 -6.35
C TRP A 545 30.23 -20.22 -5.48
N HIS A 546 30.76 -19.83 -4.32
CA HIS A 546 31.24 -20.74 -3.28
C HIS A 546 30.50 -20.43 -1.98
N HIS A 547 29.75 -21.41 -1.48
CA HIS A 547 28.96 -21.28 -0.26
C HIS A 547 29.18 -22.48 0.64
N THR A 548 29.81 -22.27 1.80
CA THR A 548 30.19 -23.35 2.73
C THR A 548 29.17 -23.59 3.83
N ASP A 549 28.01 -22.93 3.75
CA ASP A 549 26.93 -23.00 4.75
C ASP A 549 27.34 -22.55 6.16
N ASN A 550 28.37 -21.70 6.25
CA ASN A 550 28.74 -21.02 7.49
C ASN A 550 27.90 -19.75 7.71
N TYR A 551 27.88 -19.22 8.94
CA TYR A 551 27.13 -18.00 9.29
C TYR A 551 27.44 -16.80 8.38
N LYS A 552 28.71 -16.58 8.04
CA LYS A 552 29.16 -15.44 7.22
C LYS A 552 28.61 -15.54 5.79
N ASP A 553 28.66 -16.73 5.20
CA ASP A 553 28.16 -16.99 3.85
C ASP A 553 26.64 -16.84 3.83
N ARG A 554 25.93 -17.42 4.81
CA ARG A 554 24.48 -17.26 4.99
C ARG A 554 24.06 -15.80 5.13
N LEU A 555 24.74 -15.05 6.00
CA LEU A 555 24.50 -13.61 6.19
C LEU A 555 24.74 -12.84 4.90
N LYS A 556 25.82 -13.14 4.16
CA LYS A 556 26.12 -12.49 2.90
C LYS A 556 25.09 -12.79 1.82
N THR A 557 24.63 -14.04 1.71
CA THR A 557 23.54 -14.45 0.81
C THR A 557 22.26 -13.68 1.15
N MET A 558 21.88 -13.64 2.43
CA MET A 558 20.70 -12.90 2.90
C MET A 558 20.79 -11.42 2.58
N LEU A 559 21.90 -10.74 2.92
CA LEU A 559 22.05 -9.30 2.70
C LEU A 559 22.08 -8.94 1.21
N ARG A 560 22.65 -9.79 0.35
CA ARG A 560 22.60 -9.61 -1.10
C ARG A 560 21.17 -9.72 -1.64
N GLY A 561 20.44 -10.76 -1.22
CA GLY A 561 19.02 -10.92 -1.58
C GLY A 561 18.18 -9.75 -1.08
N MET A 562 18.39 -9.29 0.16
CA MET A 562 17.72 -8.10 0.69
C MET A 562 18.06 -6.85 -0.11
N MET A 563 19.30 -6.66 -0.54
CA MET A 563 19.68 -5.51 -1.37
C MET A 563 18.94 -5.55 -2.72
N ASN A 564 18.92 -6.70 -3.40
CA ASN A 564 18.20 -6.83 -4.68
C ASN A 564 16.70 -6.60 -4.52
N GLN A 565 16.07 -7.21 -3.51
CA GLN A 565 14.66 -7.00 -3.19
C GLN A 565 14.35 -5.54 -2.82
N GLY A 566 15.25 -4.89 -2.08
CA GLY A 566 15.13 -3.50 -1.68
C GLY A 566 15.20 -2.55 -2.87
N LEU A 567 16.14 -2.77 -3.80
CA LEU A 567 16.23 -1.99 -5.04
C LEU A 567 15.00 -2.22 -5.93
N GLY A 568 14.45 -3.44 -5.95
CA GLY A 568 13.18 -3.75 -6.62
C GLY A 568 13.23 -3.79 -8.14
N HIS A 569 14.43 -3.79 -8.73
CA HIS A 569 14.68 -3.91 -10.17
C HIS A 569 14.45 -5.35 -10.66
N ALA A 570 14.20 -5.53 -11.96
CA ALA A 570 14.12 -6.87 -12.54
C ALA A 570 15.52 -7.48 -12.65
N SER A 571 15.71 -8.65 -12.03
CA SER A 571 16.99 -9.37 -12.07
C SER A 571 17.13 -10.27 -13.30
N GLY A 572 16.03 -10.51 -14.03
CA GLY A 572 16.02 -11.21 -15.31
C GLY A 572 14.62 -11.28 -15.93
N PRO A 573 14.46 -12.00 -17.06
CA PRO A 573 13.18 -12.12 -17.76
C PRO A 573 12.04 -12.67 -16.90
N HIS A 574 12.37 -13.52 -15.92
CA HIS A 574 11.41 -14.12 -15.00
C HIS A 574 10.68 -13.07 -14.14
N SER A 575 11.34 -11.95 -13.83
CA SER A 575 10.79 -10.93 -12.93
C SER A 575 9.51 -10.28 -13.46
N SER A 576 9.31 -10.27 -14.78
CA SER A 576 8.09 -9.74 -15.44
C SER A 576 6.85 -10.62 -15.25
N PHE A 577 7.02 -11.91 -14.94
CA PHE A 577 5.92 -12.87 -14.77
C PHE A 577 5.30 -12.81 -13.36
N ILE A 578 6.13 -12.59 -12.34
CA ILE A 578 5.76 -12.63 -10.92
C ILE A 578 4.61 -11.66 -10.57
N PRO A 579 4.56 -10.41 -11.08
CA PRO A 579 3.46 -9.46 -10.79
C PRO A 579 2.09 -9.94 -11.22
N TYR A 580 2.04 -10.87 -12.18
CA TYR A 580 0.82 -11.49 -12.69
C TYR A 580 0.49 -12.80 -11.96
N HIS A 581 1.15 -13.07 -10.83
CA HIS A 581 1.05 -14.33 -10.08
C HIS A 581 1.45 -15.56 -10.90
N VAL A 582 2.37 -15.38 -11.85
CA VAL A 582 2.99 -16.47 -12.60
C VAL A 582 4.37 -16.71 -12.01
N ASP A 583 4.52 -17.80 -11.27
CA ASP A 583 5.78 -18.15 -10.63
C ASP A 583 6.86 -18.44 -11.66
N ALA A 584 8.00 -17.73 -11.55
CA ALA A 584 9.05 -17.80 -12.54
C ALA A 584 10.46 -17.70 -11.94
N ILE A 585 11.40 -18.41 -12.57
CA ILE A 585 12.82 -18.44 -12.19
C ILE A 585 13.73 -18.46 -13.43
N THR A 586 14.95 -17.96 -13.29
CA THR A 586 15.99 -18.06 -14.33
C THR A 586 17.11 -19.00 -13.90
N LEU A 587 17.50 -19.91 -14.79
CA LEU A 587 18.59 -20.85 -14.60
C LEU A 587 19.83 -20.38 -15.38
N GLN A 588 20.92 -20.13 -14.66
CA GLN A 588 22.19 -19.67 -15.19
C GLN A 588 23.29 -20.69 -14.86
N PRO A 589 23.82 -21.47 -15.81
CA PRO A 589 24.99 -22.29 -15.56
C PRO A 589 26.22 -21.41 -15.33
N PHE A 590 27.14 -21.85 -14.48
CA PHE A 590 28.41 -21.15 -14.24
C PHE A 590 29.54 -22.12 -13.85
N GLY A 591 30.77 -21.61 -13.88
CA GLY A 591 31.99 -22.36 -13.57
C GLY A 591 32.47 -23.23 -14.74
N GLU A 592 33.62 -23.85 -14.56
CA GLU A 592 34.16 -24.83 -15.50
C GLU A 592 34.06 -26.22 -14.87
N GLY A 593 33.31 -27.12 -15.51
CA GLY A 593 33.05 -28.43 -14.93
C GLY A 593 32.76 -29.51 -15.97
N TRP A 594 32.12 -30.58 -15.51
CA TRP A 594 31.81 -31.75 -16.33
C TRP A 594 30.40 -31.73 -16.91
N GLN A 595 29.53 -30.84 -16.44
CA GLN A 595 28.15 -30.77 -16.88
C GLN A 595 28.04 -30.08 -18.23
N ASP A 596 27.25 -30.66 -19.13
CA ASP A 596 27.08 -30.18 -20.49
C ASP A 596 25.66 -29.62 -20.71
N GLU A 597 25.40 -29.15 -21.93
CA GLU A 597 24.11 -28.57 -22.30
C GLU A 597 22.97 -29.60 -22.18
N MET A 598 23.27 -30.90 -22.33
CA MET A 598 22.29 -31.96 -22.12
C MET A 598 21.92 -32.11 -20.64
N ALA A 599 22.88 -31.94 -19.72
CA ALA A 599 22.60 -31.90 -18.29
C ALA A 599 21.63 -30.78 -17.92
N MET A 600 21.84 -29.57 -18.45
CA MET A 600 20.89 -28.45 -18.30
C MET A 600 19.51 -28.80 -18.89
N GLY A 601 19.48 -29.35 -20.10
CA GLY A 601 18.23 -29.79 -20.74
C GLY A 601 17.45 -30.83 -19.95
N ARG A 602 18.12 -31.76 -19.24
CA ARG A 602 17.48 -32.72 -18.34
C ARG A 602 16.90 -32.05 -17.10
N VAL A 603 17.60 -31.08 -16.50
CA VAL A 603 17.05 -30.29 -15.38
C VAL A 603 15.76 -29.57 -15.81
N ILE A 604 15.78 -28.96 -17.00
CA ILE A 604 14.61 -28.27 -17.55
C ILE A 604 13.48 -29.27 -17.86
N GLU A 605 13.77 -30.39 -18.54
CA GLU A 605 12.78 -31.44 -18.81
C GLU A 605 12.10 -31.91 -17.52
N SER A 606 12.88 -32.23 -16.49
CA SER A 606 12.36 -32.68 -15.20
C SER A 606 11.52 -31.61 -14.51
N THR A 607 11.94 -30.34 -14.57
CA THR A 607 11.18 -29.20 -14.02
C THR A 607 9.83 -29.02 -14.73
N PHE A 608 9.80 -29.13 -16.07
CA PHE A 608 8.55 -29.06 -16.84
C PHE A 608 7.63 -30.24 -16.55
N ARG A 609 8.17 -31.44 -16.31
CA ARG A 609 7.37 -32.59 -15.88
C ARG A 609 6.72 -32.36 -14.51
N SER A 610 7.45 -31.78 -13.56
CA SER A 610 6.90 -31.39 -12.25
C SER A 610 5.81 -30.33 -12.37
N LEU A 611 6.04 -29.27 -13.14
CA LEU A 611 5.03 -28.22 -13.38
C LEU A 611 3.80 -28.76 -14.13
N ASN A 612 3.98 -29.72 -15.04
CA ASN A 612 2.89 -30.34 -15.78
C ASN A 612 1.92 -31.13 -14.87
N ASN A 613 2.41 -31.63 -13.72
CA ASN A 613 1.62 -32.40 -12.75
C ASN A 613 0.78 -31.53 -11.81
N LEU A 614 1.05 -30.22 -11.71
CA LEU A 614 0.27 -29.31 -10.87
C LEU A 614 -1.21 -29.34 -11.29
N LEU A 615 -2.13 -29.38 -10.33
CA LEU A 615 -3.58 -29.31 -10.62
C LEU A 615 -4.14 -27.90 -10.40
N GLU A 616 -3.40 -27.07 -9.70
CA GLU A 616 -3.76 -25.70 -9.33
C GLU A 616 -2.48 -24.86 -9.26
N HIS A 617 -2.65 -23.53 -9.28
CA HIS A 617 -1.53 -22.61 -9.09
C HIS A 617 -0.83 -22.89 -7.75
N LEU A 618 0.48 -22.67 -7.68
CA LEU A 618 1.23 -22.85 -6.43
C LEU A 618 0.68 -21.87 -5.38
N HIS A 619 0.18 -22.39 -4.25
CA HIS A 619 -0.42 -21.56 -3.20
C HIS A 619 -0.16 -22.10 -1.77
N GLN A 620 0.32 -23.33 -1.63
CA GLN A 620 0.58 -23.96 -0.33
C GLN A 620 1.88 -23.48 0.32
N SER A 621 2.91 -23.16 -0.48
CA SER A 621 4.22 -22.74 0.03
C SER A 621 4.33 -21.23 0.28
N PHE A 622 5.50 -20.80 0.77
CA PHE A 622 5.77 -19.40 1.13
C PHE A 622 6.05 -18.52 -0.10
N PHE A 623 5.44 -17.33 -0.12
CA PHE A 623 5.75 -16.23 -1.05
C PHE A 623 6.64 -15.14 -0.43
N PHE A 624 6.84 -15.20 0.88
CA PHE A 624 7.62 -14.23 1.65
C PHE A 624 8.66 -14.98 2.49
N TYR A 625 9.90 -14.99 2.00
CA TYR A 625 11.02 -15.70 2.60
C TYR A 625 12.35 -14.99 2.32
N LEU A 626 13.34 -15.26 3.18
CA LEU A 626 14.73 -14.91 2.93
C LEU A 626 15.54 -16.20 2.79
N LEU A 627 16.26 -16.35 1.68
CA LEU A 627 17.14 -17.50 1.45
C LEU A 627 18.52 -17.21 2.06
N MET A 628 18.99 -18.15 2.88
CA MET A 628 20.36 -18.16 3.40
C MET A 628 21.26 -19.05 2.54
N GLN A 629 20.68 -20.09 1.96
CA GLN A 629 21.33 -21.08 1.09
C GLN A 629 20.24 -21.73 0.21
N ALA A 630 20.61 -22.43 -0.86
CA ALA A 630 19.71 -23.22 -1.70
C ALA A 630 18.78 -24.18 -0.90
N ASN A 631 19.24 -24.68 0.25
CA ASN A 631 18.47 -25.60 1.09
C ASN A 631 18.00 -24.97 2.40
N ARG A 632 18.10 -23.64 2.57
CA ARG A 632 17.85 -23.00 3.87
C ARG A 632 17.22 -21.62 3.77
N PHE A 633 16.08 -21.45 4.46
CA PHE A 633 15.27 -20.23 4.40
C PHE A 633 14.75 -19.79 5.77
N VAL A 634 14.34 -18.52 5.85
CA VAL A 634 13.65 -17.91 6.98
C VAL A 634 12.29 -17.41 6.50
N SER A 635 11.22 -17.76 7.21
CA SER A 635 9.85 -17.35 6.86
C SER A 635 9.52 -15.94 7.37
N ILE A 636 8.49 -15.32 6.76
CA ILE A 636 8.00 -13.99 7.12
C ILE A 636 7.74 -13.80 8.62
N GLY A 637 7.16 -14.79 9.30
CA GLY A 637 6.87 -14.69 10.73
C GLY A 637 8.13 -14.49 11.60
N THR A 638 9.30 -14.93 11.14
CA THR A 638 10.56 -14.85 11.88
C THR A 638 11.32 -13.56 11.58
N TYR A 639 11.34 -13.09 10.33
CA TYR A 639 12.10 -11.87 9.97
C TYR A 639 11.29 -10.58 10.07
N LEU A 640 9.96 -10.60 9.88
CA LEU A 640 9.12 -9.40 9.87
C LEU A 640 9.24 -8.53 11.14
N PRO A 641 9.33 -9.11 12.37
CA PRO A 641 9.50 -8.32 13.59
C PRO A 641 10.69 -7.36 13.55
N SER A 642 11.77 -7.70 12.84
CA SER A 642 12.97 -6.86 12.70
C SER A 642 12.64 -5.50 12.07
N ALA A 643 11.98 -5.49 10.90
CA ALA A 643 11.58 -4.26 10.23
C ALA A 643 10.46 -3.52 10.97
N MET A 644 9.53 -4.25 11.58
CA MET A 644 8.47 -3.63 12.38
C MET A 644 9.04 -2.89 13.59
N LEU A 645 10.04 -3.43 14.29
CA LEU A 645 10.71 -2.73 15.39
C LEU A 645 11.42 -1.46 14.92
N VAL A 646 12.09 -1.50 13.78
CA VAL A 646 12.69 -0.30 13.16
C VAL A 646 11.63 0.73 12.79
N ALA A 647 10.47 0.33 12.24
CA ALA A 647 9.39 1.26 11.90
C ALA A 647 8.67 1.83 13.15
N ILE A 648 8.44 1.00 14.17
CA ILE A 648 7.77 1.38 15.42
C ILE A 648 8.55 2.45 16.20
N ASN A 649 9.88 2.55 16.03
CA ASN A 649 10.70 3.63 16.62
C ASN A 649 10.12 5.02 16.34
N PHE A 650 9.59 5.23 15.13
CA PHE A 650 9.01 6.48 14.69
C PHE A 650 7.64 6.74 15.33
N THR A 651 6.79 5.72 15.41
CA THR A 651 5.47 5.81 16.02
C THR A 651 5.55 6.06 17.52
N ILE A 652 6.45 5.37 18.24
CA ILE A 652 6.69 5.60 19.67
C ILE A 652 7.15 7.04 19.90
N MET A 653 8.10 7.54 19.10
CA MET A 653 8.57 8.92 19.21
C MET A 653 7.46 9.92 18.87
N ALA A 654 6.65 9.66 17.83
CA ALA A 654 5.53 10.53 17.48
C ALA A 654 4.50 10.63 18.62
N ILE A 655 4.11 9.50 19.22
CA ILE A 655 3.20 9.48 20.38
C ILE A 655 3.81 10.25 21.55
N PHE A 656 5.09 10.05 21.83
CA PHE A 656 5.79 10.80 22.87
C PHE A 656 5.76 12.31 22.64
N LEU A 657 6.11 12.76 21.43
CA LEU A 657 6.11 14.18 21.07
C LEU A 657 4.68 14.77 21.07
N TRP A 658 3.68 13.99 20.67
CA TRP A 658 2.27 14.35 20.79
C TRP A 658 1.86 14.60 22.24
N VAL A 659 2.26 13.71 23.16
CA VAL A 659 2.00 13.88 24.60
C VAL A 659 2.76 15.10 25.13
N LYS A 660 4.04 15.26 24.78
CA LYS A 660 4.86 16.43 25.19
C LYS A 660 4.24 17.75 24.75
N SER A 661 3.68 17.81 23.54
CA SER A 661 3.06 19.03 23.01
C SER A 661 1.80 19.50 23.76
N GLY A 662 1.12 18.59 24.46
CA GLY A 662 -0.13 18.87 25.19
C GLY A 662 0.05 19.09 26.70
N ALA A 663 1.28 19.33 27.13
CA ALA A 663 1.64 19.66 28.51
C ALA A 663 1.82 21.17 28.69
N VAL A 664 2.11 21.57 29.93
CA VAL A 664 2.59 22.90 30.32
C VAL A 664 3.96 22.68 30.96
N GLU A 665 5.03 23.25 30.39
CA GLU A 665 6.36 23.24 31.04
C GLU A 665 6.32 24.24 32.21
N GLU A 666 6.70 23.82 33.42
CA GLU A 666 6.90 24.74 34.56
C GLU A 666 8.18 25.55 34.29
N ASP A 667 8.05 26.86 34.13
CA ASP A 667 9.20 27.79 34.13
C ASP A 667 9.92 27.70 35.47
N THR A 668 11.01 26.93 35.50
CA THR A 668 11.89 26.79 36.67
C THR A 668 13.02 27.82 36.67
N THR A 669 12.81 28.97 36.02
CA THR A 669 13.81 30.04 35.94
C THR A 669 13.21 31.43 36.17
N LYS A 670 12.68 31.67 37.38
CA LYS A 670 12.74 33.01 38.01
C LYS A 670 13.23 32.89 39.45
N THR A 671 14.53 33.11 39.58
CA THR A 671 15.21 33.81 40.68
C THR A 671 14.92 33.34 42.11
N ALA A 672 15.93 32.71 42.71
CA ALA A 672 16.11 32.67 44.15
C ALA A 672 16.28 34.12 44.67
N SER A 673 15.18 34.81 44.96
CA SER A 673 15.15 35.99 45.81
C SER A 673 13.71 36.24 46.29
N THR A 674 13.58 36.44 47.60
CA THR A 674 12.39 36.81 48.38
C THR A 674 11.28 35.76 48.49
N ILE A 675 11.37 34.98 49.58
CA ILE A 675 10.22 34.37 50.23
C ILE A 675 9.36 35.52 50.79
N GLU A 676 8.27 35.85 50.10
CA GLU A 676 7.11 36.46 50.74
C GLU A 676 5.93 35.50 50.63
N SER A 677 5.31 35.32 51.78
CA SER A 677 4.23 34.38 52.07
C SER A 677 2.94 34.76 51.37
N GLY A 678 2.32 33.78 50.68
CA GLY A 678 0.87 33.67 50.64
C GLY A 678 0.19 33.76 49.27
N GLU A 679 0.35 32.73 48.44
CA GLU A 679 -0.75 32.29 47.56
C GLU A 679 -0.95 30.79 47.76
N LYS A 680 -2.13 30.41 48.26
CA LYS A 680 -2.53 29.00 48.36
C LYS A 680 -2.79 28.51 46.94
N LYS A 681 -1.97 27.57 46.44
CA LYS A 681 -2.31 26.79 45.24
C LYS A 681 -3.71 26.20 45.41
N GLN A 682 -4.62 26.54 44.51
CA GLN A 682 -6.02 26.14 44.56
C GLN A 682 -6.10 24.62 44.25
N LEU A 683 -6.39 23.83 45.28
CA LEU A 683 -6.54 22.38 45.16
C LEU A 683 -7.99 22.07 44.82
N VAL A 684 -8.23 21.45 43.67
CA VAL A 684 -9.56 21.01 43.25
C VAL A 684 -9.77 19.58 43.76
N LEU A 685 -10.87 19.38 44.49
CA LEU A 685 -11.28 18.06 44.96
C LEU A 685 -12.00 17.34 43.80
N VAL A 686 -11.33 16.37 43.16
CA VAL A 686 -11.98 15.50 42.18
C VAL A 686 -12.63 14.36 42.96
N GLN A 687 -13.96 14.36 43.01
CA GLN A 687 -14.76 13.33 43.71
C GLN A 687 -15.60 12.56 42.70
N GLU A 688 -15.30 11.28 42.56
CA GLU A 688 -16.20 10.34 41.89
C GLU A 688 -16.35 9.10 42.78
N ARG A 689 -17.56 8.94 43.33
CA ARG A 689 -17.99 7.79 44.15
C ARG A 689 -17.00 7.48 45.30
N ASP A 690 -16.62 8.56 45.96
CA ASP A 690 -15.89 8.68 47.24
C ASP A 690 -14.43 8.25 47.30
N ALA A 691 -13.78 7.98 46.14
CA ALA A 691 -12.36 8.27 46.05
C ALA A 691 -12.17 9.79 45.97
N LYS A 692 -11.48 10.38 46.96
CA LYS A 692 -11.19 11.82 47.04
C LYS A 692 -9.70 12.05 46.75
N ALA A 693 -9.38 12.72 45.64
CA ALA A 693 -8.03 13.15 45.33
C ALA A 693 -7.96 14.68 45.25
N LEU A 694 -7.01 15.28 45.96
CA LEU A 694 -6.69 16.71 45.88
C LEU A 694 -5.64 16.88 44.78
N VAL A 695 -6.03 17.52 43.67
CA VAL A 695 -5.13 17.79 42.54
C VAL A 695 -5.07 19.31 42.33
N PRO A 696 -3.87 19.91 42.18
CA PRO A 696 -3.75 21.34 41.85
C PRO A 696 -4.47 21.67 40.54
N GLU A 697 -5.18 22.80 40.47
CA GLU A 697 -5.92 23.25 39.28
C GLU A 697 -5.02 23.37 38.02
N GLU A 698 -3.75 23.70 38.23
CA GLU A 698 -2.66 23.71 37.25
C GLU A 698 -2.44 22.36 36.52
N VAL A 699 -2.89 21.23 37.10
CA VAL A 699 -2.78 19.89 36.51
C VAL A 699 -3.87 19.62 35.47
N LEU A 700 -4.99 20.34 35.55
CA LEU A 700 -6.15 20.17 34.68
C LEU A 700 -6.11 21.05 33.41
N THR A 701 -5.19 22.03 33.35
CA THR A 701 -5.02 22.87 32.17
C THR A 701 -4.28 22.11 31.06
N VAL A 702 -4.99 21.80 29.98
CA VAL A 702 -4.43 21.21 28.76
C VAL A 702 -4.19 22.35 27.77
N ARG A 703 -2.95 22.50 27.28
CA ARG A 703 -2.63 23.48 26.25
C ARG A 703 -3.28 23.07 24.93
N GLU A 704 -4.05 23.97 24.31
CA GLU A 704 -4.60 23.74 22.97
C GLU A 704 -3.49 23.57 21.93
N ARG A 705 -3.73 22.76 20.90
CA ARG A 705 -2.74 22.46 19.86
C ARG A 705 -3.13 23.16 18.57
N GLU A 706 -2.26 24.02 18.07
CA GLU A 706 -2.41 24.62 16.75
C GLU A 706 -1.94 23.67 15.66
N LEU A 707 -2.89 23.06 14.93
CA LEU A 707 -2.59 21.98 13.97
C LEU A 707 -2.33 22.47 12.55
N PHE A 708 -2.82 23.65 12.18
CA PHE A 708 -2.83 24.13 10.79
C PHE A 708 -1.41 24.24 10.21
N LEU A 709 -0.53 25.02 10.86
CA LEU A 709 0.83 25.23 10.36
C LEU A 709 1.64 23.92 10.34
N PRO A 710 1.64 23.09 11.40
CA PRO A 710 2.32 21.80 11.36
C PRO A 710 1.85 20.86 10.23
N LEU A 711 0.54 20.76 10.02
CA LEU A 711 -0.02 19.93 8.95
C LEU A 711 0.32 20.50 7.57
N ALA A 712 0.26 21.82 7.38
CA ALA A 712 0.60 22.47 6.13
C ALA A 712 2.07 22.26 5.75
N VAL A 713 3.00 22.35 6.71
CA VAL A 713 4.44 22.11 6.46
C VAL A 713 4.69 20.66 6.06
N VAL A 714 4.09 19.69 6.78
CA VAL A 714 4.29 18.27 6.47
C VAL A 714 3.63 17.90 5.14
N ALA A 715 2.38 18.30 4.90
CA ALA A 715 1.68 18.03 3.64
C ALA A 715 2.38 18.72 2.45
N GLY A 716 2.84 19.96 2.61
CA GLY A 716 3.61 20.68 1.60
C GLY A 716 4.93 19.98 1.28
N SER A 717 5.65 19.50 2.30
CA SER A 717 6.90 18.75 2.11
C SER A 717 6.68 17.43 1.37
N GLN A 718 5.57 16.74 1.66
CA GLN A 718 5.18 15.51 0.95
C GLN A 718 4.85 15.79 -0.52
N PHE A 719 4.11 16.87 -0.79
CA PHE A 719 3.79 17.27 -2.17
C PHE A 719 5.05 17.68 -2.96
N LEU A 720 6.04 18.31 -2.31
CA LEU A 720 7.31 18.65 -2.94
C LEU A 720 8.07 17.41 -3.45
N GLY A 721 7.86 16.23 -2.85
CA GLY A 721 8.46 14.97 -3.30
C GLY A 721 8.04 14.53 -4.72
N VAL A 722 6.92 15.03 -5.23
CA VAL A 722 6.46 14.77 -6.61
C VAL A 722 7.40 15.41 -7.63
N LEU A 723 8.06 16.52 -7.29
CA LEU A 723 8.98 17.20 -8.20
C LEU A 723 10.21 16.34 -8.57
N PRO A 724 11.03 15.85 -7.62
CA PRO A 724 12.16 15.00 -7.96
C PRO A 724 11.72 13.68 -8.60
N LEU A 725 10.58 13.12 -8.19
CA LEU A 725 9.99 11.93 -8.84
C LEU A 725 9.72 12.19 -10.33
N TYR A 726 9.04 13.30 -10.66
CA TYR A 726 8.75 13.65 -12.05
C TYR A 726 10.04 13.94 -12.83
N THR A 727 10.96 14.73 -12.28
CA THR A 727 12.16 15.16 -13.01
C THR A 727 13.07 13.97 -13.34
N PHE A 728 13.35 13.08 -12.39
CA PHE A 728 14.31 11.99 -12.62
C PHE A 728 13.75 10.86 -13.48
N ASN A 729 12.43 10.82 -13.74
CA ASN A 729 11.81 9.83 -14.63
C ASN A 729 11.60 10.32 -16.05
N HIS A 730 11.53 11.65 -16.28
CA HIS A 730 11.23 12.20 -17.60
C HIS A 730 12.44 12.85 -18.28
N LEU A 731 13.54 13.10 -17.56
CA LEU A 731 14.75 13.68 -18.13
C LEU A 731 15.50 12.68 -19.01
N PRO A 732 16.13 13.15 -20.12
CA PRO A 732 16.94 12.30 -20.96
C PRO A 732 18.24 11.87 -20.26
N GLN A 733 18.78 10.69 -20.61
CA GLN A 733 19.98 10.11 -20.02
C GLN A 733 21.18 11.09 -19.97
N SER A 734 21.36 11.92 -21.00
CA SER A 734 22.45 12.90 -21.07
C SER A 734 22.38 13.99 -19.98
N MET A 735 21.19 14.34 -19.52
CA MET A 735 20.96 15.38 -18.51
C MET A 735 20.81 14.81 -17.10
N LEU A 736 20.51 13.52 -16.95
CA LEU A 736 20.26 12.88 -15.66
C LEU A 736 21.42 13.04 -14.66
N PRO A 737 22.69 12.68 -14.98
CA PRO A 737 23.79 12.79 -14.03
C PRO A 737 24.03 14.24 -13.57
N SER A 738 24.11 15.18 -14.51
CA SER A 738 24.37 16.59 -14.22
C SER A 738 23.27 17.20 -13.35
N THR A 739 22.01 16.89 -13.67
CA THR A 739 20.85 17.36 -12.89
C THR A 739 20.82 16.72 -11.50
N PHE A 740 21.15 15.43 -11.38
CA PHE A 740 21.20 14.74 -10.09
C PHE A 740 22.32 15.27 -9.19
N ILE A 741 23.51 15.54 -9.75
CA ILE A 741 24.61 16.16 -9.02
C ILE A 741 24.23 17.58 -8.57
N LEU A 742 23.67 18.39 -9.48
CA LEU A 742 23.20 19.73 -9.15
C LEU A 742 22.13 19.69 -8.04
N PHE A 743 21.15 18.80 -8.16
CA PHE A 743 20.12 18.59 -7.14
C PHE A 743 20.73 18.14 -5.81
N THR A 744 21.74 17.28 -5.83
CA THR A 744 22.45 16.85 -4.61
C THR A 744 23.16 18.01 -3.91
N LEU A 745 23.79 18.90 -4.67
CA LEU A 745 24.47 20.09 -4.14
C LEU A 745 23.48 21.13 -3.61
N LEU A 746 22.31 21.28 -4.25
CA LEU A 746 21.26 22.23 -3.85
C LEU A 746 20.32 21.69 -2.77
N ALA A 747 20.17 20.37 -2.63
CA ALA A 747 19.21 19.76 -1.70
C ALA A 747 19.39 20.20 -0.24
N PRO A 748 20.61 20.37 0.30
CA PRO A 748 20.81 20.90 1.66
C PRO A 748 20.37 22.35 1.84
N LEU A 749 20.33 23.16 0.76
CA LEU A 749 19.86 24.55 0.81
C LEU A 749 18.34 24.64 0.98
N LEU A 750 17.58 23.66 0.47
CA LEU A 750 16.12 23.70 0.53
C LEU A 750 15.58 23.71 1.97
N PRO A 751 15.98 22.80 2.89
CA PRO A 751 15.55 22.87 4.29
C PRO A 751 16.00 24.14 5.01
N LEU A 752 17.18 24.69 4.67
CA LEU A 752 17.67 25.96 5.21
C LEU A 752 16.76 27.12 4.82
N LEU A 753 16.41 27.23 3.53
CA LEU A 753 15.53 28.27 3.01
C LEU A 753 14.12 28.12 3.58
N LEU A 754 13.57 26.91 3.60
CA LEU A 754 12.23 26.63 4.17
C LEU A 754 12.18 26.92 5.68
N SER A 755 13.24 26.59 6.41
CA SER A 755 13.33 26.92 7.84
C SER A 755 13.40 28.44 8.07
N SER A 756 14.19 29.15 7.25
CA SER A 756 14.30 30.61 7.32
C SER A 756 12.97 31.29 6.99
N THR A 757 12.28 30.89 5.91
CA THR A 757 10.98 31.48 5.54
C THR A 757 9.92 31.17 6.58
N LEU A 758 9.89 29.95 7.12
CA LEU A 758 8.97 29.58 8.20
C LEU A 758 9.20 30.46 9.44
N THR A 759 10.47 30.69 9.80
CA THR A 759 10.85 31.54 10.94
C THR A 759 10.48 33.01 10.69
N THR A 760 10.71 33.54 9.49
CA THR A 760 10.46 34.96 9.19
C THR A 760 8.98 35.32 9.06
N TYR A 761 8.16 34.45 8.45
CA TYR A 761 6.76 34.77 8.15
C TYR A 761 5.76 34.27 9.20
N PHE A 762 6.07 33.15 9.87
CA PHE A 762 5.13 32.50 10.78
C PHE A 762 5.61 32.45 12.23
N SER A 763 6.90 32.73 12.48
CA SER A 763 7.52 32.72 13.82
C SER A 763 7.06 31.55 14.71
N PRO A 764 7.24 30.29 14.26
CA PRO A 764 6.61 29.14 14.88
C PRO A 764 7.06 28.88 16.33
N THR A 765 6.12 28.50 17.17
CA THR A 765 6.37 28.16 18.58
C THR A 765 7.13 26.84 18.74
N SER A 766 7.70 26.60 19.92
CA SER A 766 8.29 25.29 20.28
C SER A 766 7.28 24.14 20.18
N GLN A 767 6.00 24.42 20.49
CA GLN A 767 4.90 23.47 20.36
C GLN A 767 4.67 23.09 18.88
N GLN A 768 4.64 24.07 17.97
CA GLN A 768 4.43 23.83 16.55
C GLN A 768 5.59 23.03 15.91
N HIS A 769 6.85 23.29 16.27
CA HIS A 769 7.99 22.46 15.83
C HIS A 769 7.87 21.01 16.30
N THR A 770 7.42 20.80 17.55
CA THR A 770 7.17 19.47 18.11
C THR A 770 6.06 18.75 17.35
N LEU A 771 4.99 19.46 16.96
CA LEU A 771 3.89 18.92 16.15
C LEU A 771 4.32 18.61 14.71
N ILE A 772 5.15 19.45 14.07
CA ILE A 772 5.72 19.18 12.74
C ILE A 772 6.49 17.85 12.76
N LYS A 773 7.36 17.68 13.75
CA LYS A 773 8.12 16.44 13.95
C LYS A 773 7.19 15.26 14.19
N THR A 774 6.18 15.43 15.05
CA THR A 774 5.20 14.40 15.38
C THR A 774 4.51 13.86 14.12
N PHE A 775 3.96 14.74 13.29
CA PHE A 775 3.25 14.34 12.07
C PHE A 775 4.19 13.71 11.05
N SER A 776 5.41 14.22 10.89
CA SER A 776 6.40 13.64 9.98
C SER A 776 6.80 12.22 10.39
N LEU A 777 7.09 11.99 11.68
CA LEU A 777 7.48 10.66 12.18
C LEU A 777 6.31 9.68 12.18
N LEU A 778 5.10 10.15 12.48
CA LEU A 778 3.90 9.32 12.43
C LEU A 778 3.65 8.82 11.00
N LEU A 779 3.73 9.71 10.02
CA LEU A 779 3.53 9.37 8.61
C LEU A 779 4.63 8.42 8.10
N LEU A 780 5.88 8.68 8.46
CA LEU A 780 7.01 7.81 8.13
C LEU A 780 6.85 6.41 8.75
N GLY A 781 6.49 6.32 10.03
CA GLY A 781 6.25 5.06 10.73
C GLY A 781 5.09 4.26 10.13
N LEU A 782 4.01 4.94 9.75
CA LEU A 782 2.86 4.34 9.06
C LEU A 782 3.25 3.76 7.70
N PHE A 783 3.95 4.54 6.86
CA PHE A 783 4.39 4.08 5.54
C PHE A 783 5.35 2.91 5.64
N LEU A 784 6.36 2.98 6.52
CA LEU A 784 7.34 1.91 6.67
C LEU A 784 6.73 0.64 7.26
N SER A 785 5.78 0.74 8.19
CA SER A 785 5.07 -0.42 8.74
C SER A 785 4.22 -1.12 7.66
N SER A 786 3.53 -0.35 6.83
CA SER A 786 2.76 -0.89 5.70
C SER A 786 3.70 -1.49 4.64
N LEU A 787 4.76 -0.76 4.26
CA LEU A 787 5.74 -1.20 3.28
C LEU A 787 6.46 -2.48 3.71
N ALA A 788 6.74 -2.67 5.01
CA ALA A 788 7.39 -3.89 5.49
C ALA A 788 6.60 -5.17 5.19
N THR A 789 5.29 -5.08 5.00
CA THR A 789 4.43 -6.21 4.61
C THR A 789 4.46 -6.50 3.10
N LEU A 790 4.89 -5.53 2.29
CA LEU A 790 4.96 -5.64 0.82
C LEU A 790 6.39 -5.86 0.34
N ASN A 791 7.34 -5.08 0.86
CA ASN A 791 8.76 -5.15 0.60
C ASN A 791 9.53 -4.89 1.92
N PHE A 792 9.77 -5.99 2.64
CA PHE A 792 10.52 -6.00 3.89
C PHE A 792 11.88 -5.30 3.77
N SER A 793 12.62 -5.64 2.72
CA SER A 793 14.00 -5.18 2.54
C SER A 793 14.09 -3.68 2.31
N LEU A 794 13.21 -3.12 1.47
CA LEU A 794 13.12 -1.68 1.25
C LEU A 794 12.70 -0.93 2.53
N ALA A 795 11.70 -1.44 3.25
CA ALA A 795 11.24 -0.84 4.51
C ALA A 795 12.33 -0.86 5.59
N PHE A 796 13.07 -1.96 5.72
CA PHE A 796 14.16 -2.09 6.68
C PHE A 796 15.30 -1.13 6.36
N LEU A 797 15.76 -1.10 5.10
CA LEU A 797 16.86 -0.22 4.66
C LEU A 797 16.49 1.26 4.85
N ILE A 798 15.33 1.69 4.35
CA ILE A 798 14.89 3.08 4.49
C ILE A 798 14.56 3.41 5.94
N GLY A 799 14.02 2.48 6.72
CA GLY A 799 13.79 2.66 8.16
C GLY A 799 15.07 2.89 8.93
N LEU A 800 16.13 2.14 8.64
CA LEU A 800 17.44 2.32 9.27
C LEU A 800 18.06 3.67 8.90
N LEU A 801 18.01 4.01 7.61
CA LEU A 801 18.51 5.29 7.09
C LEU A 801 17.70 6.47 7.67
N SER A 802 16.39 6.35 7.84
CA SER A 802 15.57 7.41 8.41
C SER A 802 15.61 7.48 9.95
N SER A 803 16.18 6.49 10.64
CA SER A 803 16.23 6.44 12.12
C SER A 803 16.90 7.66 12.81
N PRO A 804 17.94 8.33 12.24
CA PRO A 804 18.49 9.54 12.84
C PRO A 804 17.47 10.69 12.92
N LEU A 805 16.48 10.74 12.03
CA LEU A 805 15.44 11.79 12.01
C LEU A 805 14.64 11.83 13.32
N THR A 806 14.49 10.68 13.98
CA THR A 806 13.83 10.52 15.28
C THR A 806 14.45 11.41 16.36
N TYR A 807 15.75 11.68 16.29
CA TYR A 807 16.50 12.38 17.35
C TYR A 807 16.79 13.85 17.03
N ILE A 808 16.32 14.37 15.89
CA ILE A 808 16.57 15.76 15.50
C ILE A 808 15.70 16.72 16.32
N THR A 809 16.30 17.79 16.84
CA THR A 809 15.61 18.86 17.57
C THR A 809 16.18 20.23 17.17
N PRO A 810 15.39 21.31 17.27
CA PRO A 810 15.90 22.67 17.11
C PRO A 810 17.00 22.95 18.14
N LEU A 811 18.17 23.42 17.69
CA LEU A 811 19.34 23.70 18.54
C LEU A 811 19.93 25.09 18.22
N PRO A 812 19.26 26.18 18.63
CA PRO A 812 19.71 27.55 18.31
C PRO A 812 21.05 27.91 18.98
N HIS A 813 21.30 27.46 20.21
CA HIS A 813 22.48 27.85 21.01
C HIS A 813 23.63 26.83 20.99
N ARG A 814 23.57 25.78 20.17
CA ARG A 814 24.60 24.71 20.12
C ARG A 814 25.12 24.47 18.69
N PRO A 815 25.96 25.36 18.13
CA PRO A 815 26.35 25.32 16.72
C PRO A 815 27.17 24.07 16.35
N ILE A 816 28.01 23.57 17.26
CA ILE A 816 28.85 22.39 17.02
C ILE A 816 27.98 21.13 16.84
N ILE A 817 27.03 20.90 17.75
CA ILE A 817 26.12 19.74 17.70
C ILE A 817 25.20 19.84 16.49
N LYS A 818 24.69 21.04 16.19
CA LYS A 818 23.89 21.30 14.99
C LYS A 818 24.67 20.98 13.71
N GLY A 819 25.94 21.36 13.63
CA GLY A 819 26.83 21.01 12.52
C GLY A 819 27.04 19.50 12.37
N LEU A 820 27.29 18.79 13.47
CA LEU A 820 27.45 17.33 13.46
C LEU A 820 26.17 16.61 13.00
N LEU A 821 25.00 17.02 13.49
CA LEU A 821 23.71 16.46 13.05
C LEU A 821 23.42 16.81 11.58
N ALA A 822 23.83 17.98 11.09
CA ALA A 822 23.70 18.34 9.69
C ALA A 822 24.57 17.44 8.79
N VAL A 823 25.78 17.07 9.23
CA VAL A 823 26.63 16.10 8.51
C VAL A 823 25.99 14.73 8.48
N ILE A 824 25.49 14.22 9.61
CA ILE A 824 24.78 12.93 9.66
C ILE A 824 23.57 12.95 8.72
N MET A 825 22.79 14.03 8.74
CA MET A 825 21.67 14.22 7.81
C MET A 825 22.13 14.22 6.35
N GLY A 826 23.24 14.90 6.03
CA GLY A 826 23.80 14.91 4.69
C GLY A 826 24.23 13.51 4.21
N LEU A 827 24.84 12.71 5.10
CA LEU A 827 25.27 11.34 4.80
C LEU A 827 24.08 10.40 4.52
N VAL A 828 22.96 10.63 5.22
CA VAL A 828 21.76 9.81 5.07
C VAL A 828 20.70 10.46 4.16
N ALA A 829 21.07 11.49 3.42
CA ALA A 829 20.22 12.05 2.38
C ALA A 829 20.04 11.01 1.26
N PRO A 830 18.83 10.88 0.67
CA PRO A 830 18.59 9.91 -0.40
C PRO A 830 19.56 10.00 -1.57
N THR A 831 19.90 11.23 -1.97
CA THR A 831 20.86 11.52 -3.04
C THR A 831 22.27 11.07 -2.69
N THR A 832 22.74 11.35 -1.48
CA THR A 832 24.07 10.95 -1.00
C THR A 832 24.19 9.44 -0.92
N VAL A 833 23.15 8.74 -0.46
CA VAL A 833 23.14 7.27 -0.40
C VAL A 833 23.22 6.65 -1.79
N VAL A 834 22.50 7.21 -2.77
CA VAL A 834 22.63 6.77 -4.17
C VAL A 834 24.05 7.01 -4.69
N LEU A 835 24.64 8.20 -4.51
CA LEU A 835 26.02 8.48 -4.93
C LEU A 835 27.03 7.54 -4.27
N ALA A 836 26.90 7.33 -2.96
CA ALA A 836 27.77 6.42 -2.20
C ALA A 836 27.64 4.97 -2.70
N GLY A 837 26.41 4.52 -3.01
CA GLY A 837 26.16 3.22 -3.61
C GLY A 837 26.80 3.08 -4.99
N THR A 838 26.61 4.07 -5.88
CA THR A 838 27.23 4.06 -7.21
C THR A 838 28.75 4.03 -7.14
N TRP A 839 29.34 4.78 -6.20
CA TRP A 839 30.79 4.79 -6.00
C TRP A 839 31.31 3.46 -5.43
N TYR A 840 30.63 2.91 -4.42
CA TYR A 840 31.04 1.67 -3.76
C TYR A 840 31.01 0.45 -4.70
N TRP A 841 30.00 0.38 -5.57
CA TRP A 841 29.86 -0.71 -6.54
C TRP A 841 30.53 -0.43 -7.90
N GLY A 842 31.16 0.74 -8.08
CA GLY A 842 31.81 1.10 -9.34
C GLY A 842 30.84 1.23 -10.52
N LEU A 843 29.60 1.66 -10.24
CA LEU A 843 28.54 1.83 -11.25
C LEU A 843 28.52 3.27 -11.76
N GLU A 844 28.19 3.44 -13.04
CA GLU A 844 27.97 4.77 -13.60
C GLU A 844 26.64 5.37 -13.13
N LEU A 845 26.67 6.59 -12.58
CA LEU A 845 25.47 7.26 -12.07
C LEU A 845 24.38 7.40 -13.14
N GLY A 846 24.76 7.70 -14.38
CA GLY A 846 23.82 7.84 -15.49
C GLY A 846 23.08 6.53 -15.81
N GLU A 847 23.77 5.40 -15.74
CA GLU A 847 23.17 4.09 -15.96
C GLU A 847 22.21 3.71 -14.84
N VAL A 848 22.57 3.96 -13.58
CA VAL A 848 21.71 3.68 -12.43
C VAL A 848 20.42 4.52 -12.46
N LEU A 849 20.54 5.82 -12.79
CA LEU A 849 19.38 6.70 -12.90
C LEU A 849 18.50 6.35 -14.11
N LYS A 850 19.12 5.99 -15.25
CA LYS A 850 18.40 5.48 -16.43
C LYS A 850 17.64 4.21 -16.11
N GLU A 851 18.27 3.26 -15.42
CA GLU A 851 17.65 2.00 -15.04
C GLU A 851 16.50 2.23 -14.06
N ALA A 852 16.64 3.19 -13.14
CA ALA A 852 15.56 3.55 -12.23
C ALA A 852 14.36 4.12 -12.99
N ALA A 853 14.59 5.06 -13.93
CA ALA A 853 13.55 5.63 -14.78
C ALA A 853 12.88 4.55 -15.65
N PHE A 854 13.68 3.67 -16.25
CA PHE A 854 13.18 2.52 -17.01
C PHE A 854 12.32 1.60 -16.15
N GLY A 855 12.75 1.29 -14.93
CA GLY A 855 11.98 0.47 -14.00
C GLY A 855 10.66 1.10 -13.58
N TRP A 856 10.59 2.44 -13.52
CA TRP A 856 9.33 3.15 -13.28
C TRP A 856 8.38 3.08 -14.48
N ASP A 857 8.88 3.38 -15.68
CA ASP A 857 8.04 3.45 -16.89
C ASP A 857 7.61 2.07 -17.40
N VAL A 858 8.46 1.05 -17.24
CA VAL A 858 8.25 -0.29 -17.84
C VAL A 858 7.83 -1.33 -16.80
N TRP A 859 8.52 -1.41 -15.65
CA TRP A 859 8.24 -2.45 -14.66
C TRP A 859 7.24 -2.02 -13.58
N GLY A 860 6.92 -0.74 -13.45
CA GLY A 860 6.09 -0.24 -12.34
C GLY A 860 6.81 -0.35 -10.99
N MET A 861 8.10 0.01 -10.94
CA MET A 861 8.92 -0.05 -9.74
C MET A 861 8.53 1.03 -8.71
N ASN A 862 8.15 0.61 -7.49
CA ASN A 862 7.71 1.49 -6.40
C ASN A 862 8.87 2.13 -5.63
N THR A 863 10.11 1.65 -5.79
CA THR A 863 11.29 2.14 -5.07
C THR A 863 11.44 3.65 -5.14
N GLN A 864 11.21 4.24 -6.32
CA GLN A 864 11.31 5.68 -6.51
C GLN A 864 10.24 6.47 -5.75
N VAL A 865 9.02 5.93 -5.66
CA VAL A 865 7.94 6.56 -4.87
C VAL A 865 8.33 6.57 -3.39
N VAL A 866 8.90 5.49 -2.88
CA VAL A 866 9.34 5.44 -1.48
C VAL A 866 10.51 6.40 -1.24
N VAL A 867 11.48 6.45 -2.16
CA VAL A 867 12.62 7.37 -2.05
C VAL A 867 12.18 8.83 -2.07
N TRP A 868 11.36 9.23 -3.05
CA TRP A 868 11.03 10.64 -3.28
C TRP A 868 9.78 11.15 -2.56
N CYS A 869 8.81 10.27 -2.27
CA CYS A 869 7.54 10.64 -1.63
C CYS A 869 7.42 10.14 -0.19
N VAL A 870 8.41 9.43 0.36
CA VAL A 870 8.39 9.02 1.78
C VAL A 870 9.67 9.43 2.49
N TRP A 871 10.83 8.98 2.00
CA TRP A 871 12.12 9.22 2.66
C TRP A 871 12.63 10.66 2.47
N TRP A 872 12.65 11.17 1.24
CA TRP A 872 13.11 12.54 0.96
C TRP A 872 12.28 13.62 1.68
N PRO A 873 10.93 13.57 1.70
CA PRO A 873 10.14 14.55 2.45
C PRO A 873 10.39 14.51 3.96
N ALA A 874 10.53 13.31 4.55
CA ALA A 874 10.87 13.17 5.96
C ALA A 874 12.26 13.76 6.26
N TRP A 875 13.21 13.60 5.35
CA TRP A 875 14.53 14.22 5.43
C TRP A 875 14.44 15.76 5.34
N VAL A 876 13.63 16.30 4.43
CA VAL A 876 13.40 17.76 4.32
C VAL A 876 12.81 18.32 5.61
N VAL A 877 11.78 17.68 6.17
CA VAL A 877 11.19 18.10 7.45
C VAL A 877 12.21 18.00 8.59
N GLY A 878 13.02 16.94 8.64
CA GLY A 878 14.15 16.84 9.58
C GLY A 878 15.11 18.02 9.47
N GLY A 879 15.44 18.45 8.25
CA GLY A 879 16.27 19.64 8.02
C GLY A 879 15.60 20.93 8.48
N ILE A 880 14.31 21.13 8.20
CA ILE A 880 13.54 22.30 8.66
C ILE A 880 13.61 22.42 10.19
N LEU A 881 13.47 21.29 10.89
CA LEU A 881 13.53 21.22 12.36
C LEU A 881 14.94 21.47 12.90
N LEU A 882 15.98 20.94 12.27
CA LEU A 882 17.37 21.14 12.68
C LEU A 882 17.79 22.62 12.59
N PHE A 883 17.33 23.31 11.54
CA PHE A 883 17.67 24.71 11.30
C PHE A 883 16.71 25.71 11.96
N GLY A 884 15.56 25.23 12.46
CA GLY A 884 14.49 26.05 13.04
C GLY A 884 14.93 26.85 14.27
N ARG A 885 14.30 28.01 14.44
CA ARG A 885 14.44 28.88 15.61
C ARG A 885 13.05 29.04 16.24
N PRO A 886 12.76 28.31 17.33
CA PRO A 886 11.50 28.48 18.04
C PRO A 886 11.42 29.91 18.60
N ARG A 887 10.23 30.52 18.54
CA ARG A 887 9.95 31.78 19.26
C ARG A 887 10.03 31.54 20.77
N GLU A 888 10.79 32.38 21.49
CA GLU A 888 10.84 32.37 22.96
C GLU A 888 9.55 32.98 23.51
N GLU A 889 8.90 32.33 24.48
CA GLU A 889 7.59 32.75 25.02
C GLU A 889 7.67 34.01 25.93
N GLU A 890 8.84 34.65 26.07
CA GLU A 890 9.04 35.86 26.89
C GLU A 890 8.55 37.16 26.21
N GLU A 891 8.35 37.20 24.90
CA GLU A 891 7.95 38.42 24.16
C GLU A 891 6.45 38.78 24.28
N GLU A 892 5.60 37.85 24.71
CA GLU A 892 4.14 38.10 24.82
C GLU A 892 3.78 39.05 25.99
N VAL A 893 4.70 39.28 26.92
CA VAL A 893 4.48 40.18 28.07
C VAL A 893 4.82 41.64 27.75
N GLU A 894 5.65 41.92 26.73
CA GLU A 894 5.99 43.29 26.33
C GLU A 894 5.07 43.84 25.23
N GLU A 895 4.62 43.03 24.27
CA GLU A 895 3.74 43.51 23.19
C GLU A 895 2.30 43.81 23.64
N VAL A 896 1.82 43.20 24.73
CA VAL A 896 0.51 43.51 25.32
C VAL A 896 0.57 44.76 26.22
N LYS A 897 1.75 45.33 26.45
CA LYS A 897 1.95 46.57 27.23
C LYS A 897 2.37 47.79 26.41
N SER A 898 2.44 47.70 25.08
CA SER A 898 2.71 48.84 24.19
C SER A 898 1.46 49.36 23.48
#